data_AF-E9H181-F1
#
_entry.id   AF-E9H181-F1
#
_cell.length_a   1.000
_cell.length_b   1.000
_cell.length_c   1.000
_cell.angle_alpha   90.00
_cell.angle_beta   90.00
_cell.angle_gamma   90.00
#
_symmetry.space_group_name_H-M   'P 1'
#
loop_
_entity.id
_entity.type
_entity.pdbx_description
1 polymer ?
#
loop_
_entity_poly.entity_id
_entity_poly.type
_entity_poly.pdbx_seq_one_letter_code
_entity_poly.pdbx_strand_id
1 'polypeptide(L)'
;MHEERNNAMLNGWIRLNHKINDEQDNPTIPEAAIEGFTRNLASKFEDDVQNSTKVLIEKEARLYFSTGTCKLQSELRNVCVNPTLLDPTTYRWQVHYQLCPFDGYFPLTREELDTSDNKGILIRTCQKILRGFVAEYKKRSDKVKIFFHLEDALEFCLSESTISFDVIDCSNLADHVGLVNLINACEKKLMDTPEAVLYTESMLWPSLAPSLLKYIEEALCCPLSMIPTIYGLRLATHVEFGSNKPLNLGQQMANAFKLCWKKVLPFGNVSLSPSPTLTHCLDQLTQKCFTSTGFRQVEGKKTGERCGMTCYSPLTFNYVLDSMAQRVGGELNNLPKLSEMNIHVIDNCEIKIKKTRDCEMETISVSFLLVPGHGLEKTHAACVFDAHTGLPISQREEISAMRVEPFHEPYPWRSKGSALPLANSNGLQVNNCVESEDFFILQIVVECSSENISGLNVSTNQRLPCESAHDVIISLNQPNDIKPLKLSFPYPIVVNEIRATLRRKDRLINLVLKKALYEPWPYEFHTQHSRWIVLDRLKLWEDKNTVDSLGLHLGTQFKLSDFKNMTLTNKSALNEVRHTIQSLFLSATVHGRNEYFGIGRKDSSQSPDWYIRAHLPLRISPVGSPLLILSAVDHRLAENLIEQGRLNKDDAFNDYVRIYAQPSNETKNMILTFTPEEEQLLRYILRLNSTKIVPTTWQKKNLPLGENSPWLATFISPLYDDHPMDQASLEACQKTEGINPKGKSCASCKKISENLKRCSRCRTVVYCSVECQRGHWTLHKTVCINTCQK
;
A
#
# COMPACT_ATOMS: atom_id res chain seq x y z
N MET A 1 -23.23 -34.47 8.68
CA MET A 1 -22.29 -33.42 8.21
C MET A 1 -21.92 -32.33 9.24
N HIS A 2 -22.82 -31.76 10.06
CA HIS A 2 -22.41 -30.78 11.08
C HIS A 2 -21.70 -31.42 12.30
N GLU A 3 -22.03 -32.66 12.63
CA GLU A 3 -21.53 -33.34 13.83
C GLU A 3 -20.11 -33.92 13.66
N GLU A 4 -19.76 -34.44 12.50
CA GLU A 4 -18.39 -34.92 12.20
C GLU A 4 -17.38 -33.78 11.99
N ARG A 5 -17.83 -32.64 11.44
CA ARG A 5 -17.01 -31.43 11.29
C ARG A 5 -16.78 -30.76 12.64
N ASN A 6 -17.81 -30.75 13.51
CA ASN A 6 -17.68 -30.37 14.90
C ASN A 6 -16.79 -31.34 15.68
N ASN A 7 -16.88 -32.66 15.46
CA ASN A 7 -16.03 -33.65 16.11
C ASN A 7 -14.57 -33.62 15.60
N ALA A 8 -14.31 -33.28 14.34
CA ALA A 8 -12.94 -33.10 13.82
C ALA A 8 -12.31 -31.79 14.32
N MET A 9 -13.08 -30.70 14.40
CA MET A 9 -12.64 -29.45 15.04
C MET A 9 -12.46 -29.62 16.55
N LEU A 10 -13.37 -30.34 17.22
CA LEU A 10 -13.30 -30.66 18.65
C LEU A 10 -12.12 -31.60 18.95
N ASN A 11 -11.87 -32.63 18.13
CA ASN A 11 -10.73 -33.53 18.29
C ASN A 11 -9.39 -32.87 17.91
N GLY A 12 -9.39 -31.95 16.94
CA GLY A 12 -8.24 -31.11 16.61
C GLY A 12 -7.92 -30.10 17.72
N TRP A 13 -8.96 -29.52 18.33
CA TRP A 13 -8.86 -28.69 19.53
C TRP A 13 -8.41 -29.49 20.75
N ILE A 14 -8.93 -30.71 20.96
CA ILE A 14 -8.51 -31.63 22.03
C ILE A 14 -7.04 -32.02 21.86
N ARG A 15 -6.54 -32.22 20.64
CA ARG A 15 -5.11 -32.49 20.38
C ARG A 15 -4.20 -31.27 20.57
N LEU A 16 -4.67 -30.05 20.26
CA LEU A 16 -3.93 -28.81 20.53
C LEU A 16 -3.92 -28.49 22.03
N ASN A 17 -5.05 -28.73 22.71
CA ASN A 17 -5.19 -28.59 24.16
C ASN A 17 -4.51 -29.72 24.93
N HIS A 18 -4.34 -30.93 24.40
CA HIS A 18 -3.59 -32.00 25.11
C HIS A 18 -2.13 -31.63 25.35
N LYS A 19 -1.52 -30.82 24.46
CA LYS A 19 -0.18 -30.24 24.74
C LYS A 19 -0.18 -29.17 25.84
N ILE A 20 -1.34 -28.64 26.20
CA ILE A 20 -1.54 -27.65 27.28
C ILE A 20 -2.10 -28.31 28.55
N ASN A 21 -2.80 -29.45 28.42
CA ASN A 21 -3.57 -30.09 29.48
C ASN A 21 -2.95 -31.38 30.04
N ASP A 22 -1.85 -31.90 29.48
CA ASP A 22 -1.21 -33.12 30.02
C ASP A 22 -0.34 -32.87 31.27
N GLU A 23 -0.28 -31.65 31.81
CA GLU A 23 0.27 -31.38 33.14
C GLU A 23 -0.76 -30.67 34.05
N GLN A 24 -1.57 -31.50 34.73
CA GLN A 24 -2.24 -31.28 36.03
C GLN A 24 -3.07 -30.00 36.30
N ASP A 25 -4.36 -30.19 36.56
CA ASP A 25 -5.19 -29.60 37.65
C ASP A 25 -5.01 -28.13 38.10
N ASN A 26 -4.50 -27.23 37.25
CA ASN A 26 -4.62 -25.79 37.42
C ASN A 26 -4.29 -25.08 36.09
N PRO A 27 -5.11 -24.14 35.59
CA PRO A 27 -4.81 -23.44 34.35
C PRO A 27 -3.79 -22.33 34.61
N THR A 28 -2.56 -22.70 34.98
CA THR A 28 -1.44 -21.77 35.05
C THR A 28 -0.86 -21.59 33.66
N ILE A 29 -0.91 -20.36 33.14
CA ILE A 29 -0.15 -19.95 31.95
C ILE A 29 1.31 -20.38 32.16
N PRO A 30 2.00 -21.04 31.20
CA PRO A 30 3.37 -21.48 31.38
C PRO A 30 4.26 -20.31 31.84
N GLU A 31 5.08 -20.53 32.87
CA GLU A 31 5.92 -19.47 33.47
C GLU A 31 6.76 -18.74 32.41
N ALA A 32 7.22 -19.46 31.38
CA ALA A 32 7.94 -18.91 30.24
C ALA A 32 7.12 -17.89 29.42
N ALA A 33 5.81 -18.09 29.29
CA ALA A 33 4.91 -17.14 28.63
C ALA A 33 4.66 -15.91 29.52
N ILE A 34 4.47 -16.10 30.82
CA ILE A 34 4.34 -14.99 31.80
C ILE A 34 5.61 -14.12 31.80
N GLU A 35 6.79 -14.73 31.80
CA GLU A 35 8.06 -14.03 31.69
C GLU A 35 8.23 -13.31 30.34
N GLY A 36 7.74 -13.91 29.25
CA GLY A 36 7.69 -13.27 27.94
C GLY A 36 6.84 -12.00 27.95
N PHE A 37 5.64 -12.06 28.55
CA PHE A 37 4.74 -10.91 28.65
C PHE A 37 5.30 -9.80 29.53
N THR A 38 5.84 -10.12 30.71
CA THR A 38 6.40 -9.09 31.62
C THR A 38 7.66 -8.44 31.06
N ARG A 39 8.52 -9.20 30.37
CA ARG A 39 9.70 -8.64 29.69
C ARG A 39 9.31 -7.72 28.54
N ASN A 40 8.28 -8.07 27.77
CA ASN A 40 7.73 -7.22 26.71
C ASN A 40 7.13 -5.92 27.29
N LEU A 41 6.37 -6.04 28.38
CA LEU A 41 5.81 -4.89 29.10
C LEU A 41 6.91 -3.91 29.59
N ALA A 42 7.97 -4.44 30.19
CA ALA A 42 9.11 -3.67 30.66
C ALA A 42 9.79 -2.85 29.56
N SER A 43 9.87 -3.41 28.36
CA SER A 43 10.45 -2.77 27.18
C SER A 43 9.62 -1.59 26.64
N LYS A 44 8.35 -1.46 27.06
CA LYS A 44 7.41 -0.45 26.55
C LYS A 44 7.34 0.82 27.40
N PHE A 45 8.12 0.94 28.47
CA PHE A 45 8.20 2.17 29.27
C PHE A 45 9.24 3.14 28.71
N GLU A 46 8.93 4.43 28.66
CA GLU A 46 9.89 5.47 28.31
C GLU A 46 11.13 5.45 29.25
N ASP A 47 12.26 5.96 28.76
CA ASP A 47 13.55 5.94 29.45
C ASP A 47 13.59 6.81 30.72
N ASP A 48 12.65 7.75 30.85
CA ASP A 48 12.52 8.68 31.97
C ASP A 48 11.81 8.06 33.20
N VAL A 49 11.20 6.87 33.05
CA VAL A 49 10.58 6.12 34.14
C VAL A 49 11.66 5.41 34.97
N GLN A 50 11.65 5.62 36.29
CA GLN A 50 12.65 5.04 37.20
C GLN A 50 12.64 3.51 37.17
N ASN A 51 13.83 2.89 37.15
CA ASN A 51 13.98 1.43 37.11
C ASN A 51 13.28 0.72 38.28
N SER A 52 13.25 1.32 39.47
CA SER A 52 12.50 0.82 40.63
C SER A 52 10.99 0.74 40.39
N THR A 53 10.44 1.71 39.64
CA THR A 53 9.03 1.75 39.25
C THR A 53 8.72 0.70 38.18
N LYS A 54 9.60 0.53 37.19
CA LYS A 54 9.49 -0.54 36.16
C LYS A 54 9.40 -1.92 36.81
N VAL A 55 10.26 -2.22 37.79
CA VAL A 55 10.24 -3.50 38.53
C VAL A 55 8.95 -3.73 39.33
N LEU A 56 8.38 -2.68 39.94
CA LEU A 56 7.10 -2.80 40.66
C LEU A 56 5.95 -3.12 39.70
N ILE A 57 5.94 -2.47 38.53
CA ILE A 57 4.94 -2.69 37.49
C ILE A 57 5.09 -4.10 36.87
N GLU A 58 6.31 -4.56 36.61
CA GLU A 58 6.57 -5.93 36.16
C GLU A 58 6.02 -6.96 37.15
N LYS A 59 6.22 -6.75 38.45
CA LYS A 59 5.67 -7.64 39.50
C LYS A 59 4.15 -7.65 39.50
N GLU A 60 3.52 -6.48 39.33
CA GLU A 60 2.07 -6.33 39.27
C GLU A 60 1.48 -7.04 38.04
N ALA A 61 2.11 -6.90 36.88
CA ALA A 61 1.73 -7.61 35.67
C ALA A 61 1.97 -9.12 35.78
N ARG A 62 3.09 -9.56 36.36
CA ARG A 62 3.35 -10.99 36.64
C ARG A 62 2.27 -11.58 37.52
N LEU A 63 1.88 -10.85 38.57
CA LEU A 63 0.80 -11.25 39.48
C LEU A 63 -0.53 -11.35 38.73
N TYR A 64 -0.85 -10.40 37.85
CA TYR A 64 -2.05 -10.47 37.02
C TYR A 64 -2.04 -11.71 36.12
N PHE A 65 -0.97 -11.96 35.36
CA PHE A 65 -0.93 -13.09 34.44
C PHE A 65 -0.89 -14.45 35.14
N SER A 66 -0.36 -14.51 36.37
CA SER A 66 -0.37 -15.76 37.16
C SER A 66 -1.68 -16.03 37.88
N THR A 67 -2.46 -14.99 38.21
CA THR A 67 -3.67 -15.12 39.04
C THR A 67 -4.98 -14.75 38.35
N GLY A 68 -4.92 -14.12 37.17
CA GLY A 68 -6.06 -13.55 36.47
C GLY A 68 -6.73 -12.36 37.18
N THR A 69 -6.12 -11.81 38.25
CA THR A 69 -6.75 -10.75 39.06
C THR A 69 -5.96 -9.44 39.10
N CYS A 70 -6.67 -8.33 38.90
CA CYS A 70 -6.19 -6.96 39.13
C CYS A 70 -6.63 -6.40 40.50
N LYS A 71 -6.92 -7.25 41.49
CA LYS A 71 -7.42 -6.77 42.79
C LYS A 71 -6.30 -6.13 43.61
N LEU A 72 -6.50 -4.88 44.02
CA LEU A 72 -5.79 -4.30 45.15
C LEU A 72 -6.34 -4.97 46.42
N GLN A 73 -5.47 -5.42 47.32
CA GLN A 73 -5.75 -6.37 48.43
C GLN A 73 -6.82 -5.94 49.47
N SER A 74 -7.69 -4.96 49.21
CA SER A 74 -8.69 -4.45 50.15
C SER A 74 -10.11 -4.21 49.59
N GLU A 75 -10.40 -4.48 48.31
CA GLU A 75 -11.74 -4.21 47.75
C GLU A 75 -12.55 -5.50 47.49
N LEU A 76 -13.46 -5.81 48.43
CA LEU A 76 -14.42 -6.94 48.38
C LEU A 76 -15.68 -6.63 47.53
N ARG A 77 -15.53 -6.06 46.33
CA ARG A 77 -16.62 -6.04 45.34
C ARG A 77 -16.21 -6.81 44.09
N ASN A 78 -17.11 -7.66 43.61
CA ASN A 78 -16.97 -8.33 42.32
C ASN A 78 -16.90 -7.26 41.23
N VAL A 79 -15.71 -7.00 40.71
CA VAL A 79 -15.52 -6.20 39.50
C VAL A 79 -15.75 -7.15 38.33
N CYS A 80 -16.84 -6.92 37.58
CA CYS A 80 -17.09 -7.63 36.33
C CYS A 80 -15.87 -7.46 35.43
N VAL A 81 -15.26 -8.59 35.10
CA VAL A 81 -14.16 -8.64 34.14
C VAL A 81 -14.71 -8.38 32.74
N ASN A 82 -13.88 -7.82 31.86
CA ASN A 82 -14.27 -7.50 30.49
C ASN A 82 -14.95 -8.72 29.81
N PRO A 83 -16.26 -8.66 29.51
CA PRO A 83 -17.00 -9.81 29.00
C PRO A 83 -16.54 -10.24 27.59
N THR A 84 -15.75 -9.44 26.87
CA THR A 84 -15.23 -9.81 25.55
C THR A 84 -14.13 -10.88 25.58
N LEU A 85 -13.67 -11.32 26.75
CA LEU A 85 -12.63 -12.35 26.91
C LEU A 85 -13.19 -13.70 27.38
N LEU A 86 -14.50 -13.77 27.60
CA LEU A 86 -15.23 -14.97 27.99
C LEU A 86 -15.89 -15.59 26.76
N ASP A 87 -15.54 -16.85 26.48
CA ASP A 87 -16.32 -17.66 25.55
C ASP A 87 -17.75 -17.79 26.12
N PRO A 88 -18.79 -17.33 25.39
CA PRO A 88 -20.14 -17.21 25.93
C PRO A 88 -20.83 -18.56 26.14
N THR A 89 -20.27 -19.64 25.61
CA THR A 89 -20.83 -20.99 25.67
C THR A 89 -20.21 -21.80 26.81
N THR A 90 -18.91 -21.62 27.02
CA THR A 90 -18.11 -22.38 27.99
C THR A 90 -17.80 -21.58 29.25
N TYR A 91 -18.03 -20.26 29.23
CA TYR A 91 -17.67 -19.31 30.28
C TYR A 91 -16.19 -19.39 30.67
N ARG A 92 -15.33 -19.87 29.77
CA ARG A 92 -13.88 -19.93 29.94
C ARG A 92 -13.23 -18.75 29.26
N TRP A 93 -12.10 -18.33 29.81
CA TRP A 93 -11.26 -17.31 29.20
C TRP A 93 -10.61 -17.86 27.93
N GLN A 94 -10.91 -17.26 26.79
CA GLN A 94 -10.12 -17.43 25.57
C GLN A 94 -9.50 -16.09 25.22
N VAL A 95 -8.37 -15.80 25.84
CA VAL A 95 -7.53 -14.67 25.45
C VAL A 95 -6.78 -15.11 24.20
N HIS A 96 -7.00 -14.44 23.06
CA HIS A 96 -6.10 -14.59 21.92
C HIS A 96 -4.67 -14.33 22.41
N TYR A 97 -3.71 -15.22 22.11
CA TYR A 97 -2.37 -15.23 22.71
C TYR A 97 -1.55 -13.93 22.52
N GLN A 98 -2.04 -12.98 21.70
CA GLN A 98 -1.46 -11.65 21.50
C GLN A 98 -2.16 -10.53 22.29
N LEU A 99 -3.24 -10.82 23.03
CA LEU A 99 -4.01 -9.81 23.77
C LEU A 99 -3.45 -9.66 25.19
N CYS A 100 -2.75 -8.57 25.42
CA CYS A 100 -2.45 -8.06 26.76
C CYS A 100 -3.41 -6.90 27.05
N PRO A 101 -4.22 -6.93 28.13
CA PRO A 101 -5.14 -5.84 28.44
C PRO A 101 -4.40 -4.53 28.74
N PHE A 102 -3.11 -4.60 29.07
CA PHE A 102 -2.28 -3.43 29.32
C PHE A 102 -1.63 -2.87 28.05
N ASP A 103 -1.47 -3.66 26.98
CA ASP A 103 -0.75 -3.22 25.75
C ASP A 103 -1.40 -2.01 25.08
N GLY A 104 -2.72 -1.87 25.16
CA GLY A 104 -3.44 -0.71 24.62
C GLY A 104 -3.18 0.62 25.36
N TYR A 105 -2.45 0.60 26.47
CA TYR A 105 -2.14 1.78 27.30
C TYR A 105 -0.68 2.24 27.19
N PHE A 106 0.19 1.55 26.43
CA PHE A 106 1.61 1.87 26.33
C PHE A 106 2.01 2.54 24.99
N PRO A 107 3.14 3.26 24.94
CA PRO A 107 4.07 3.57 26.04
C PRO A 107 3.46 4.56 27.04
N LEU A 108 3.81 4.40 28.33
CA LEU A 108 3.38 5.32 29.39
C LEU A 108 4.52 6.27 29.74
N THR A 109 4.24 7.58 29.78
CA THR A 109 5.18 8.58 30.27
C THR A 109 5.18 8.64 31.80
N ARG A 110 6.20 9.28 32.38
CA ARG A 110 6.24 9.54 33.83
C ARG A 110 5.02 10.34 34.32
N GLU A 111 4.49 11.27 33.53
CA GLU A 111 3.32 12.09 33.92
C GLU A 111 2.01 11.30 33.93
N GLU A 112 1.91 10.27 33.08
CA GLU A 112 0.73 9.43 32.99
C GLU A 112 0.65 8.47 34.18
N LEU A 113 1.79 7.94 34.61
CA LEU A 113 1.92 7.01 35.73
C LEU A 113 1.41 7.56 37.06
N ASP A 114 0.52 6.80 37.70
CA ASP A 114 0.08 7.03 39.07
C ASP A 114 1.03 6.37 40.08
N THR A 115 2.13 7.08 40.34
CA THR A 115 3.17 6.72 41.33
C THR A 115 2.87 7.21 42.75
N SER A 116 1.64 7.64 43.03
CA SER A 116 1.24 8.12 44.37
C SER A 116 1.35 7.06 45.46
N ASP A 117 1.30 5.78 45.09
CA ASP A 117 1.50 4.62 45.97
C ASP A 117 2.31 3.55 45.23
N ASN A 118 3.25 2.90 45.94
CA ASN A 118 4.12 1.87 45.41
C ASN A 118 3.41 0.53 45.12
N LYS A 119 2.19 0.32 45.61
CA LYS A 119 1.33 -0.82 45.25
C LYS A 119 0.42 -0.43 44.11
N GLY A 120 0.14 -1.29 43.13
CA GLY A 120 -0.97 -1.04 42.20
C GLY A 120 -0.77 0.08 41.18
N ILE A 121 0.49 0.41 40.87
CA ILE A 121 0.86 1.53 39.99
C ILE A 121 0.24 1.31 38.61
N LEU A 122 0.36 0.11 38.05
CA LEU A 122 -0.12 -0.18 36.70
C LEU A 122 -1.65 -0.12 36.65
N ILE A 123 -2.32 -0.79 37.58
CA ILE A 123 -3.79 -0.85 37.67
C ILE A 123 -4.37 0.55 37.85
N ARG A 124 -3.85 1.36 38.78
CA ARG A 124 -4.34 2.73 38.98
C ARG A 124 -4.08 3.63 37.79
N THR A 125 -2.92 3.48 37.14
CA THR A 125 -2.63 4.22 35.91
C THR A 125 -3.62 3.87 34.82
N CYS A 126 -3.85 2.58 34.55
CA CYS A 126 -4.85 2.13 33.59
C CYS A 126 -6.27 2.59 33.96
N GLN A 127 -6.65 2.56 35.25
CA GLN A 127 -7.95 3.07 35.71
C GLN A 127 -8.09 4.58 35.50
N LYS A 128 -7.03 5.37 35.77
CA LYS A 128 -6.99 6.82 35.52
C LYS A 128 -7.14 7.11 34.03
N ILE A 129 -6.39 6.42 33.17
CA ILE A 129 -6.47 6.58 31.71
C ILE A 129 -7.84 6.16 31.18
N LEU A 130 -8.34 4.98 31.59
CA LEU A 130 -9.66 4.49 31.19
C LEU A 130 -10.78 5.44 31.65
N ARG A 131 -10.69 6.00 32.87
CA ARG A 131 -11.63 7.02 33.34
C ARG A 131 -11.60 8.26 32.44
N GLY A 132 -10.41 8.68 32.02
CA GLY A 132 -10.22 9.75 31.02
C GLY A 132 -10.89 9.41 29.70
N PHE A 133 -10.63 8.23 29.13
CA PHE A 133 -11.26 7.76 27.90
C PHE A 133 -12.77 7.68 28.00
N VAL A 134 -13.32 7.15 29.09
CA VAL A 134 -14.77 7.07 29.32
C VAL A 134 -15.38 8.47 29.46
N ALA A 135 -14.70 9.39 30.15
CA ALA A 135 -15.17 10.77 30.25
C ALA A 135 -15.18 11.47 28.89
N GLU A 136 -14.13 11.32 28.09
CA GLU A 136 -14.07 11.86 26.73
C GLU A 136 -15.08 11.20 25.79
N TYR A 137 -15.25 9.89 25.88
CA TYR A 137 -16.28 9.16 25.15
C TYR A 137 -17.67 9.68 25.52
N LYS A 138 -18.00 9.80 26.81
CA LYS A 138 -19.29 10.35 27.27
C LYS A 138 -19.53 11.79 26.78
N LYS A 139 -18.50 12.63 26.68
CA LYS A 139 -18.62 13.98 26.10
C LYS A 139 -18.97 13.95 24.61
N ARG A 140 -18.65 12.86 23.91
CA ARG A 140 -18.83 12.70 22.46
C ARG A 140 -19.93 11.70 22.10
N SER A 141 -20.41 10.89 23.04
CA SER A 141 -21.28 9.74 22.80
C SER A 141 -22.60 10.15 22.18
N ASP A 142 -23.16 11.28 22.59
CA ASP A 142 -24.41 11.80 22.04
C ASP A 142 -24.28 12.21 20.56
N LYS A 143 -23.04 12.38 20.08
CA LYS A 143 -22.73 12.66 18.68
C LYS A 143 -22.40 11.41 17.87
N VAL A 144 -22.20 10.25 18.53
CA VAL A 144 -21.82 8.99 17.89
C VAL A 144 -23.01 8.04 17.90
N LYS A 145 -23.53 7.76 16.71
CA LYS A 145 -24.53 6.70 16.50
C LYS A 145 -23.80 5.44 16.07
N ILE A 146 -24.07 4.33 16.76
CA ILE A 146 -23.49 3.02 16.46
C ILE A 146 -24.61 2.12 15.95
N PHE A 147 -24.41 1.51 14.80
CA PHE A 147 -25.33 0.56 14.20
C PHE A 147 -24.62 -0.79 14.10
N PHE A 148 -25.30 -1.85 14.54
CA PHE A 148 -24.80 -3.21 14.43
C PHE A 148 -25.58 -3.91 13.32
N HIS A 149 -24.86 -4.34 12.29
CA HIS A 149 -25.38 -5.18 11.22
C HIS A 149 -24.92 -6.61 11.50
N LEU A 150 -25.88 -7.52 11.74
CA LEU A 150 -25.62 -8.91 12.08
C LEU A 150 -25.87 -9.79 10.84
N GLU A 151 -25.04 -9.60 9.83
CA GLU A 151 -25.12 -10.28 8.53
C GLU A 151 -23.70 -10.48 7.96
N ASP A 152 -23.58 -11.21 6.85
CA ASP A 152 -22.29 -11.40 6.18
C ASP A 152 -21.78 -10.07 5.59
N ALA A 153 -20.49 -9.77 5.75
CA ALA A 153 -19.91 -8.49 5.34
C ALA A 153 -19.93 -8.29 3.82
N LEU A 154 -19.74 -9.36 3.04
CA LEU A 154 -19.81 -9.28 1.58
C LEU A 154 -21.25 -9.16 1.12
N GLU A 155 -22.17 -9.90 1.74
CA GLU A 155 -23.62 -9.80 1.47
C GLU A 155 -24.12 -8.38 1.72
N PHE A 156 -23.77 -7.79 2.86
CA PHE A 156 -24.10 -6.41 3.18
C PHE A 156 -23.60 -5.44 2.10
N CYS A 157 -22.36 -5.61 1.66
CA CYS A 157 -21.74 -4.75 0.66
C CYS A 157 -22.32 -4.95 -0.75
N LEU A 158 -22.78 -6.15 -1.10
CA LEU A 158 -23.37 -6.46 -2.39
C LEU A 158 -24.89 -6.20 -2.45
N SER A 159 -25.55 -5.99 -1.31
CA SER A 159 -26.98 -5.67 -1.23
C SER A 159 -27.33 -4.36 -1.96
N GLU A 160 -28.56 -4.27 -2.49
CA GLU A 160 -29.11 -3.06 -3.15
C GLU A 160 -29.31 -1.86 -2.21
N SER A 161 -28.87 -1.94 -0.96
CA SER A 161 -28.93 -0.84 0.00
C SER A 161 -28.22 0.41 -0.54
N THR A 162 -28.87 1.57 -0.41
CA THR A 162 -28.34 2.88 -0.84
C THR A 162 -27.35 3.49 0.15
N ILE A 163 -26.94 2.75 1.18
CA ILE A 163 -26.01 3.25 2.22
C ILE A 163 -24.59 3.28 1.64
N SER A 164 -23.96 4.45 1.75
CA SER A 164 -22.56 4.67 1.41
C SER A 164 -21.77 5.21 2.61
N PHE A 165 -20.45 4.97 2.62
CA PHE A 165 -19.57 5.29 3.74
C PHE A 165 -18.40 6.17 3.30
N ASP A 166 -18.04 7.15 4.12
CA ASP A 166 -16.79 7.90 3.96
C ASP A 166 -15.56 7.07 4.35
N VAL A 167 -15.71 6.17 5.32
CA VAL A 167 -14.62 5.29 5.78
C VAL A 167 -15.14 3.88 5.93
N ILE A 168 -14.49 2.94 5.26
CA ILE A 168 -14.71 1.51 5.46
C ILE A 168 -13.40 0.94 6.02
N ASP A 169 -13.43 0.28 7.17
CA ASP A 169 -12.27 -0.44 7.71
C ASP A 169 -12.64 -1.92 7.87
N CYS A 170 -12.02 -2.75 7.03
CA CYS A 170 -12.28 -4.18 6.99
C CYS A 170 -11.29 -4.99 7.84
N SER A 171 -10.32 -4.33 8.50
CA SER A 171 -9.22 -4.99 9.19
C SER A 171 -8.64 -6.14 8.34
N ASN A 172 -8.36 -7.30 8.94
CA ASN A 172 -7.76 -8.45 8.29
C ASN A 172 -8.75 -9.31 7.48
N LEU A 173 -9.97 -8.84 7.19
CA LEU A 173 -10.99 -9.62 6.47
C LEU A 173 -10.51 -10.08 5.09
N ALA A 174 -9.61 -9.32 4.44
CA ALA A 174 -9.00 -9.70 3.16
C ALA A 174 -8.24 -11.03 3.22
N ASP A 175 -7.66 -11.38 4.38
CA ASP A 175 -7.00 -12.67 4.59
C ASP A 175 -8.00 -13.83 4.60
N HIS A 176 -9.28 -13.57 4.86
CA HIS A 176 -10.31 -14.60 4.98
C HIS A 176 -11.15 -14.76 3.71
N VAL A 177 -11.53 -13.64 3.08
CA VAL A 177 -12.45 -13.66 1.93
C VAL A 177 -11.77 -13.31 0.61
N GLY A 178 -10.49 -12.94 0.67
CA GLY A 178 -9.70 -12.56 -0.49
C GLY A 178 -9.86 -11.08 -0.85
N LEU A 179 -8.76 -10.47 -1.28
CA LEU A 179 -8.69 -9.04 -1.53
C LEU A 179 -9.58 -8.60 -2.70
N VAL A 180 -9.72 -9.42 -3.75
CA VAL A 180 -10.58 -9.13 -4.92
C VAL A 180 -12.05 -8.99 -4.52
N ASN A 181 -12.57 -9.97 -3.77
CA ASN A 181 -13.96 -9.97 -3.31
C ASN A 181 -14.24 -8.73 -2.46
N LEU A 182 -13.33 -8.41 -1.55
CA LEU A 182 -13.48 -7.29 -0.63
C LEU A 182 -13.44 -5.93 -1.33
N ILE A 183 -12.43 -5.69 -2.20
CA ILE A 183 -12.31 -4.44 -2.95
C ILE A 183 -13.54 -4.22 -3.82
N ASN A 184 -13.99 -5.25 -4.54
CA ASN A 184 -15.13 -5.12 -5.44
C ASN A 184 -16.46 -4.92 -4.70
N ALA A 185 -16.64 -5.54 -3.53
CA ALA A 185 -17.82 -5.32 -2.71
C ALA A 185 -17.82 -3.93 -2.05
N CYS A 186 -16.69 -3.52 -1.47
CA CYS A 186 -16.58 -2.23 -0.78
C CYS A 186 -16.58 -1.02 -1.72
N GLU A 187 -16.11 -1.15 -2.97
CA GLU A 187 -16.13 -0.05 -3.95
C GLU A 187 -17.54 0.51 -4.18
N LYS A 188 -18.56 -0.35 -4.16
CA LYS A 188 -19.97 0.03 -4.33
C LYS A 188 -20.54 0.78 -3.12
N LYS A 189 -20.00 0.54 -1.92
CA LYS A 189 -20.43 1.16 -0.66
C LYS A 189 -19.55 2.35 -0.27
N LEU A 190 -18.42 2.57 -0.93
CA LEU A 190 -17.57 3.72 -0.69
C LEU A 190 -18.16 4.96 -1.36
N MET A 191 -18.28 6.05 -0.59
CA MET A 191 -18.74 7.36 -1.09
C MET A 191 -17.89 7.83 -2.27
N ASP A 192 -18.53 8.52 -3.23
CA ASP A 192 -17.85 9.14 -4.37
C ASP A 192 -17.31 10.52 -4.01
N THR A 193 -16.45 10.57 -2.98
CA THR A 193 -15.78 11.79 -2.51
C THR A 193 -14.26 11.55 -2.45
N PRO A 194 -13.41 12.57 -2.74
CA PRO A 194 -11.96 12.45 -2.65
C PRO A 194 -11.43 12.06 -1.26
N GLU A 195 -12.22 12.33 -0.23
CA GLU A 195 -11.95 12.03 1.18
C GLU A 195 -12.27 10.58 1.55
N ALA A 196 -13.14 9.91 0.78
CA ALA A 196 -13.56 8.56 1.11
C ALA A 196 -12.40 7.56 1.03
N VAL A 197 -12.26 6.71 2.04
CA VAL A 197 -11.16 5.74 2.16
C VAL A 197 -11.66 4.35 2.57
N LEU A 198 -11.08 3.33 1.94
CA LEU A 198 -11.22 1.95 2.34
C LEU A 198 -9.88 1.48 2.94
N TYR A 199 -9.94 0.89 4.13
CA TYR A 199 -8.81 0.25 4.77
C TYR A 199 -8.96 -1.27 4.74
N THR A 200 -7.90 -1.94 4.30
CA THR A 200 -7.76 -3.39 4.39
C THR A 200 -6.44 -3.72 5.07
N GLU A 201 -6.36 -4.84 5.76
CA GLU A 201 -5.14 -5.31 6.41
C GLU A 201 -4.85 -6.74 5.99
N SER A 202 -3.58 -7.09 5.87
CA SER A 202 -3.17 -8.48 5.72
C SER A 202 -2.09 -8.83 6.74
N MET A 203 -2.32 -9.90 7.49
CA MET A 203 -1.33 -10.52 8.37
C MET A 203 -0.55 -11.61 7.67
N LEU A 204 -1.09 -12.15 6.56
CA LEU A 204 -0.53 -13.31 5.87
C LEU A 204 0.34 -12.95 4.66
N TRP A 205 0.33 -11.69 4.19
CA TRP A 205 1.11 -11.26 3.02
C TRP A 205 2.58 -11.74 3.02
N PRO A 206 3.35 -11.78 4.13
CA PRO A 206 4.76 -12.19 4.08
C PRO A 206 4.95 -13.66 3.71
N SER A 207 3.92 -14.49 3.97
CA SER A 207 3.92 -15.91 3.59
C SER A 207 3.44 -16.15 2.17
N LEU A 208 2.83 -15.14 1.55
CA LEU A 208 2.17 -15.24 0.25
C LEU A 208 3.04 -14.72 -0.89
N ALA A 209 3.82 -13.65 -0.65
CA ALA A 209 4.64 -13.04 -1.69
C ALA A 209 5.97 -12.50 -1.13
N PRO A 210 7.00 -12.36 -2.00
CA PRO A 210 8.31 -11.86 -1.60
C PRO A 210 8.36 -10.35 -1.32
N SER A 211 7.29 -9.61 -1.64
CA SER A 211 7.12 -8.20 -1.31
C SER A 211 5.63 -7.85 -1.26
N LEU A 212 5.31 -6.75 -0.60
CA LEU A 212 3.93 -6.27 -0.52
C LEU A 212 3.37 -5.87 -1.89
N LEU A 213 4.18 -5.25 -2.75
CA LEU A 213 3.82 -4.98 -4.14
C LEU A 213 3.40 -6.26 -4.86
N LYS A 214 4.22 -7.32 -4.77
CA LYS A 214 3.93 -8.59 -5.41
C LYS A 214 2.70 -9.28 -4.82
N TYR A 215 2.50 -9.19 -3.51
CA TYR A 215 1.27 -9.67 -2.87
C TYR A 215 0.03 -9.01 -3.48
N ILE A 216 0.05 -7.69 -3.67
CA ILE A 216 -1.10 -6.96 -4.20
C ILE A 216 -1.34 -7.29 -5.67
N GLU A 217 -0.30 -7.31 -6.49
CA GLU A 217 -0.40 -7.65 -7.92
C GLU A 217 -0.90 -9.09 -8.12
N GLU A 218 -0.40 -10.03 -7.32
CA GLU A 218 -0.87 -11.42 -7.35
C GLU A 218 -2.29 -11.54 -6.81
N ALA A 219 -2.62 -10.87 -5.71
CA ALA A 219 -3.96 -10.90 -5.13
C ALA A 219 -5.00 -10.34 -6.10
N LEU A 220 -4.69 -9.25 -6.81
CA LEU A 220 -5.60 -8.56 -7.73
C LEU A 220 -5.44 -8.97 -9.21
N CYS A 221 -4.57 -9.93 -9.51
CA CYS A 221 -4.32 -10.41 -10.87
C CYS A 221 -3.98 -9.31 -11.89
N CYS A 222 -3.38 -8.20 -11.48
CA CYS A 222 -3.01 -7.11 -12.36
C CYS A 222 -1.91 -6.21 -11.75
N PRO A 223 -1.10 -5.52 -12.58
CA PRO A 223 -0.12 -4.55 -12.09
C PRO A 223 -0.83 -3.32 -11.49
N LEU A 224 -0.14 -2.61 -10.58
CA LEU A 224 -0.72 -1.45 -9.87
C LEU A 224 -1.35 -0.40 -10.80
N SER A 225 -0.76 -0.17 -11.97
CA SER A 225 -1.23 0.82 -12.95
C SER A 225 -2.53 0.44 -13.68
N MET A 226 -2.97 -0.82 -13.56
CA MET A 226 -4.22 -1.33 -14.14
C MET A 226 -5.35 -1.45 -13.12
N ILE A 227 -5.04 -1.45 -11.81
CA ILE A 227 -6.05 -1.55 -10.73
C ILE A 227 -7.14 -0.46 -10.85
N PRO A 228 -6.82 0.83 -11.11
CA PRO A 228 -7.85 1.87 -11.23
C PRO A 228 -8.91 1.57 -12.28
N THR A 229 -8.50 1.03 -13.43
CA THR A 229 -9.44 0.64 -14.50
C THR A 229 -10.25 -0.59 -14.10
N ILE A 230 -9.58 -1.67 -13.67
CA ILE A 230 -10.22 -2.97 -13.45
C ILE A 230 -11.14 -2.92 -12.22
N TYR A 231 -10.70 -2.30 -11.13
CA TYR A 231 -11.37 -2.37 -9.82
C TYR A 231 -12.03 -1.06 -9.36
N GLY A 232 -11.81 0.07 -10.04
CA GLY A 232 -12.41 1.35 -9.65
C GLY A 232 -11.83 1.97 -8.36
N LEU A 233 -10.79 1.35 -7.80
CA LEU A 233 -10.05 1.83 -6.64
C LEU A 233 -8.58 1.99 -7.00
N ARG A 234 -7.90 2.95 -6.39
CA ARG A 234 -6.44 3.06 -6.38
C ARG A 234 -5.90 2.79 -5.00
N LEU A 235 -4.68 2.28 -4.94
CA LEU A 235 -3.95 2.19 -3.70
C LEU A 235 -3.33 3.56 -3.37
N ALA A 236 -3.68 4.11 -2.21
CA ALA A 236 -3.07 5.33 -1.66
C ALA A 236 -1.83 5.03 -0.80
N THR A 237 -1.65 3.77 -0.38
CA THR A 237 -0.43 3.32 0.30
C THR A 237 0.67 3.06 -0.74
N HIS A 238 1.85 3.65 -0.54
CA HIS A 238 2.97 3.56 -1.49
C HIS A 238 3.83 2.32 -1.28
N VAL A 239 3.26 1.17 -1.62
CA VAL A 239 3.88 -0.16 -1.45
C VAL A 239 5.07 -0.39 -2.37
N GLU A 240 5.19 0.42 -3.45
CA GLU A 240 6.33 0.46 -4.35
C GLU A 240 7.64 0.81 -3.65
N PHE A 241 7.57 1.49 -2.50
CA PHE A 241 8.74 1.83 -1.69
C PHE A 241 9.06 0.81 -0.60
N GLY A 242 8.16 -0.14 -0.31
CA GLY A 242 8.26 -1.08 0.81
C GLY A 242 7.30 -0.79 1.98
N SER A 243 7.53 -1.44 3.11
CA SER A 243 6.71 -1.34 4.32
C SER A 243 7.02 -0.06 5.10
N ASN A 244 6.06 0.86 5.21
CA ASN A 244 6.18 2.11 5.97
C ASN A 244 6.16 1.93 7.50
N LYS A 245 6.17 0.70 8.01
CA LYS A 245 6.15 0.43 9.44
C LYS A 245 7.41 0.95 10.11
N PRO A 246 7.28 1.67 11.24
CA PRO A 246 8.45 2.07 12.00
C PRO A 246 9.13 0.86 12.65
N LEU A 247 10.43 0.98 12.85
CA LEU A 247 11.20 0.11 13.73
C LEU A 247 10.66 0.24 15.16
N ASN A 248 9.78 -0.68 15.56
CA ASN A 248 9.38 -0.82 16.94
C ASN A 248 10.30 -1.83 17.61
N LEU A 249 11.37 -1.33 18.25
CA LEU A 249 12.32 -2.11 19.06
C LEU A 249 11.65 -2.83 20.26
N GLY A 250 10.34 -2.68 20.48
CA GLY A 250 9.59 -3.37 21.53
C GLY A 250 8.54 -4.37 21.04
N GLN A 251 8.24 -4.45 19.74
CA GLN A 251 7.17 -5.32 19.22
C GLN A 251 7.72 -6.45 18.34
N GLN A 252 7.68 -7.67 18.89
CA GLN A 252 8.12 -8.88 18.19
C GLN A 252 7.08 -9.49 17.23
N MET A 253 5.82 -9.03 17.15
CA MET A 253 4.74 -9.90 16.65
C MET A 253 3.62 -9.32 15.77
N ALA A 254 3.73 -8.12 15.18
CA ALA A 254 2.67 -7.62 14.28
C ALA A 254 3.19 -7.38 12.85
N ASN A 255 3.13 -8.42 12.01
CA ASN A 255 3.42 -8.34 10.57
C ASN A 255 2.24 -7.81 9.74
N ALA A 256 1.12 -7.46 10.39
CA ALA A 256 -0.12 -6.97 9.79
C ALA A 256 0.06 -5.64 9.04
N PHE A 257 -0.10 -5.62 7.71
CA PHE A 257 0.12 -4.43 6.91
C PHE A 257 -1.20 -3.79 6.47
N LYS A 258 -1.39 -2.51 6.82
CA LYS A 258 -2.60 -1.75 6.50
C LYS A 258 -2.47 -1.04 5.15
N LEU A 259 -3.39 -1.34 4.25
CA LEU A 259 -3.55 -0.75 2.92
C LEU A 259 -4.69 0.26 2.94
N CYS A 260 -4.48 1.41 2.32
CA CYS A 260 -5.46 2.47 2.15
C CYS A 260 -5.81 2.57 0.67
N TRP A 261 -7.10 2.50 0.37
CA TRP A 261 -7.66 2.54 -0.98
C TRP A 261 -8.56 3.75 -1.13
N LYS A 262 -8.60 4.32 -2.34
CA LYS A 262 -9.44 5.46 -2.68
C LYS A 262 -10.16 5.22 -4.00
N LYS A 263 -11.37 5.76 -4.12
CA LYS A 263 -12.11 5.73 -5.37
C LYS A 263 -11.42 6.56 -6.45
N VAL A 264 -11.56 6.12 -7.70
CA VAL A 264 -11.06 6.84 -8.88
C VAL A 264 -12.22 7.23 -9.77
N LEU A 265 -11.99 8.27 -10.58
CA LEU A 265 -12.97 8.69 -11.59
C LEU A 265 -13.17 7.56 -12.62
N PRO A 266 -14.42 7.25 -13.01
CA PRO A 266 -14.67 6.31 -14.11
C PRO A 266 -14.22 6.91 -15.45
N PHE A 267 -14.21 6.09 -16.51
CA PHE A 267 -14.00 6.62 -17.84
C PHE A 267 -15.18 7.52 -18.25
N GLY A 268 -14.86 8.67 -18.86
CA GLY A 268 -15.86 9.56 -19.43
C GLY A 268 -15.90 9.45 -20.95
N ASN A 269 -16.99 8.93 -21.52
CA ASN A 269 -17.23 8.82 -22.97
C ASN A 269 -16.13 8.06 -23.75
N VAL A 270 -15.54 7.03 -23.13
CA VAL A 270 -14.52 6.16 -23.75
C VAL A 270 -15.07 4.74 -23.79
N SER A 271 -14.89 4.05 -24.91
CA SER A 271 -15.14 2.60 -25.02
C SER A 271 -13.80 1.86 -25.02
N LEU A 272 -13.55 1.07 -23.98
CA LEU A 272 -12.32 0.28 -23.87
C LEU A 272 -12.36 -0.92 -24.83
N SER A 273 -11.24 -1.20 -25.48
CA SER A 273 -11.02 -2.37 -26.33
C SER A 273 -9.97 -3.30 -25.72
N PRO A 274 -9.96 -4.59 -26.10
CA PRO A 274 -8.94 -5.53 -25.63
C PRO A 274 -7.53 -5.02 -25.90
N SER A 275 -6.64 -5.27 -24.94
CA SER A 275 -5.21 -5.07 -25.09
C SER A 275 -4.49 -6.32 -24.59
N PRO A 276 -3.25 -6.59 -25.03
CA PRO A 276 -2.48 -7.71 -24.49
C PRO A 276 -2.36 -7.68 -22.96
N THR A 277 -2.18 -6.49 -22.37
CA THR A 277 -2.09 -6.31 -20.91
C THR A 277 -3.42 -6.60 -20.23
N LEU A 278 -4.53 -6.04 -20.74
CA LEU A 278 -5.86 -6.25 -20.15
C LEU A 278 -6.29 -7.72 -20.28
N THR A 279 -6.11 -8.31 -21.46
CA THR A 279 -6.35 -9.75 -21.69
C THR A 279 -5.52 -10.59 -20.74
N HIS A 280 -4.23 -10.29 -20.56
CA HIS A 280 -3.40 -11.01 -19.61
C HIS A 280 -3.91 -10.90 -18.16
N CYS A 281 -4.34 -9.70 -17.72
CA CYS A 281 -4.91 -9.52 -16.38
C CYS A 281 -6.20 -10.34 -16.19
N LEU A 282 -7.08 -10.33 -17.20
CA LEU A 282 -8.31 -11.10 -17.18
C LEU A 282 -8.03 -12.60 -17.22
N ASP A 283 -7.06 -13.07 -18.00
CA ASP A 283 -6.64 -14.47 -18.05
C ASP A 283 -6.10 -14.94 -16.69
N GLN A 284 -5.30 -14.11 -16.01
CA GLN A 284 -4.81 -14.40 -14.66
C GLN A 284 -5.97 -14.48 -13.65
N LEU A 285 -6.96 -13.58 -13.76
CA LEU A 285 -8.15 -13.62 -12.91
C LEU A 285 -9.00 -14.87 -13.21
N THR A 286 -9.25 -15.17 -14.48
CA THR A 286 -9.95 -16.39 -14.92
C THR A 286 -9.24 -17.63 -14.39
N GLN A 287 -7.92 -17.72 -14.54
CA GLN A 287 -7.16 -18.85 -14.04
C GLN A 287 -7.40 -19.04 -12.55
N LYS A 288 -7.36 -17.98 -11.72
CA LYS A 288 -7.61 -18.10 -10.28
C LYS A 288 -9.06 -18.42 -9.93
N CYS A 289 -10.03 -17.86 -10.65
CA CYS A 289 -11.46 -18.06 -10.36
C CYS A 289 -11.99 -19.42 -10.82
N PHE A 290 -11.38 -20.03 -11.85
CA PHE A 290 -11.90 -21.24 -12.51
C PHE A 290 -10.99 -22.47 -12.38
N THR A 291 -9.73 -22.35 -11.92
CA THR A 291 -8.91 -23.55 -11.65
C THR A 291 -9.38 -24.27 -10.38
N SER A 292 -9.66 -25.57 -10.52
CA SER A 292 -10.09 -26.48 -9.46
C SER A 292 -9.06 -26.70 -8.34
N THR A 293 -7.90 -26.05 -8.37
CA THR A 293 -6.84 -26.18 -7.38
C THR A 293 -7.20 -25.59 -6.01
N GLY A 294 -8.24 -24.77 -5.91
CA GLY A 294 -8.82 -24.35 -4.62
C GLY A 294 -9.52 -25.48 -3.85
N PHE A 295 -9.84 -26.61 -4.51
CA PHE A 295 -10.69 -27.67 -3.94
C PHE A 295 -9.97 -28.99 -3.65
N ARG A 296 -8.70 -29.15 -4.04
CA ARG A 296 -7.90 -30.23 -3.45
C ARG A 296 -7.55 -29.81 -2.04
N GLN A 297 -8.20 -30.43 -1.04
CA GLN A 297 -7.54 -30.64 0.23
C GLN A 297 -6.17 -31.25 -0.10
N VAL A 298 -5.13 -30.42 -0.08
CA VAL A 298 -3.76 -30.89 -0.20
C VAL A 298 -3.47 -31.56 1.12
N GLU A 299 -3.84 -32.84 1.22
CA GLU A 299 -3.35 -33.70 2.29
C GLU A 299 -1.81 -33.60 2.28
N GLY A 300 -1.27 -32.91 3.28
CA GLY A 300 0.15 -32.97 3.59
C GLY A 300 1.05 -31.77 3.24
N LYS A 301 0.54 -30.55 3.01
CA LYS A 301 1.41 -29.34 3.02
C LYS A 301 0.87 -28.16 3.86
N LYS A 302 1.82 -27.58 4.62
CA LYS A 302 1.69 -26.46 5.57
C LYS A 302 1.40 -25.11 4.85
N THR A 303 0.85 -24.17 5.65
CA THR A 303 0.69 -22.71 5.46
C THR A 303 -0.42 -22.13 4.56
N GLY A 304 -1.10 -22.91 3.70
CA GLY A 304 -2.09 -22.37 2.74
C GLY A 304 -3.56 -22.29 3.19
N GLU A 305 -3.96 -22.97 4.28
CA GLU A 305 -5.38 -23.17 4.65
C GLU A 305 -6.12 -21.92 5.16
N ARG A 306 -5.45 -20.76 5.25
CA ARG A 306 -6.04 -19.50 5.74
C ARG A 306 -5.87 -18.34 4.76
N CYS A 307 -5.53 -18.59 3.50
CA CYS A 307 -5.35 -17.52 2.54
C CYS A 307 -6.63 -17.31 1.74
N GLY A 308 -7.31 -16.17 1.95
CA GLY A 308 -8.52 -15.77 1.24
C GLY A 308 -8.37 -15.69 -0.28
N MET A 309 -7.15 -15.78 -0.82
CA MET A 309 -6.90 -15.94 -2.25
C MET A 309 -7.43 -17.29 -2.81
N THR A 310 -7.70 -18.29 -1.96
CA THR A 310 -8.41 -19.52 -2.37
C THR A 310 -9.94 -19.33 -2.45
N CYS A 311 -10.46 -18.18 -2.01
CA CYS A 311 -11.89 -17.85 -2.05
C CYS A 311 -12.32 -17.17 -3.37
N TYR A 312 -11.45 -17.16 -4.38
CA TYR A 312 -11.79 -16.64 -5.70
C TYR A 312 -12.63 -17.68 -6.43
N SER A 313 -13.82 -17.26 -6.86
CA SER A 313 -14.80 -18.12 -7.50
C SER A 313 -15.19 -17.55 -8.87
N PRO A 314 -15.91 -18.31 -9.71
CA PRO A 314 -16.50 -17.77 -10.92
C PRO A 314 -17.39 -16.53 -10.68
N LEU A 315 -18.06 -16.45 -9.52
CA LEU A 315 -18.84 -15.26 -9.14
C LEU A 315 -17.94 -14.04 -8.89
N THR A 316 -16.75 -14.24 -8.31
CA THR A 316 -15.74 -13.19 -8.18
C THR A 316 -15.42 -12.58 -9.54
N PHE A 317 -15.19 -13.42 -10.55
CA PHE A 317 -14.88 -12.96 -11.91
C PHE A 317 -16.04 -12.14 -12.52
N ASN A 318 -17.27 -12.64 -12.41
CA ASN A 318 -18.45 -11.95 -12.93
C ASN A 318 -18.64 -10.58 -12.27
N TYR A 319 -18.56 -10.53 -10.93
CA TYR A 319 -18.72 -9.26 -10.23
C TYR A 319 -17.63 -8.26 -10.59
N VAL A 320 -16.40 -8.69 -10.88
CA VAL A 320 -15.32 -7.80 -11.35
C VAL A 320 -15.62 -7.31 -12.76
N LEU A 321 -16.03 -8.19 -13.68
CA LEU A 321 -16.37 -7.80 -15.04
C LEU A 321 -17.55 -6.83 -15.10
N ASP A 322 -18.64 -7.10 -14.38
CA ASP A 322 -19.82 -6.24 -14.36
C ASP A 322 -19.49 -4.86 -13.80
N SER A 323 -18.74 -4.84 -12.71
CA SER A 323 -18.21 -3.63 -12.07
C SER A 323 -17.33 -2.83 -13.03
N MET A 324 -16.43 -3.51 -13.76
CA MET A 324 -15.57 -2.89 -14.77
C MET A 324 -16.37 -2.34 -15.96
N ALA A 325 -17.35 -3.09 -16.48
CA ALA A 325 -18.20 -2.70 -17.60
C ALA A 325 -18.91 -1.38 -17.35
N GLN A 326 -19.48 -1.23 -16.14
CA GLN A 326 -20.17 -0.01 -15.73
C GLN A 326 -19.23 1.20 -15.70
N ARG A 327 -17.95 1.02 -15.35
CA ARG A 327 -16.95 2.10 -15.31
C ARG A 327 -16.40 2.50 -16.68
N VAL A 328 -16.32 1.56 -17.63
CA VAL A 328 -15.72 1.78 -18.96
C VAL A 328 -16.75 2.08 -20.05
N GLY A 329 -18.00 2.33 -19.69
CA GLY A 329 -18.99 2.98 -20.57
C GLY A 329 -19.54 2.14 -21.74
N GLY A 330 -19.54 0.80 -21.67
CA GLY A 330 -20.07 -0.01 -22.77
C GLY A 330 -20.38 -1.47 -22.43
N GLU A 331 -21.14 -2.13 -23.31
CA GLU A 331 -21.26 -3.60 -23.35
C GLU A 331 -19.85 -4.18 -23.60
N LEU A 332 -19.39 -5.11 -22.75
CA LEU A 332 -18.08 -5.78 -22.86
C LEU A 332 -17.95 -6.66 -24.13
N ASN A 333 -18.75 -6.44 -25.18
CA ASN A 333 -18.88 -7.29 -26.37
C ASN A 333 -17.56 -7.55 -27.10
N ASN A 334 -16.56 -6.68 -26.92
CA ASN A 334 -15.26 -6.81 -27.53
C ASN A 334 -14.22 -7.48 -26.61
N LEU A 335 -14.45 -7.55 -25.29
CA LEU A 335 -13.59 -8.30 -24.39
C LEU A 335 -13.83 -9.79 -24.57
N PRO A 336 -12.83 -10.67 -24.30
CA PRO A 336 -13.00 -12.09 -24.49
C PRO A 336 -14.22 -12.55 -23.71
N LYS A 337 -15.28 -12.93 -24.45
CA LYS A 337 -16.51 -13.40 -23.83
C LYS A 337 -16.17 -14.69 -23.08
N LEU A 338 -16.80 -14.93 -21.94
CA LEU A 338 -16.66 -16.22 -21.22
C LEU A 338 -16.82 -17.42 -22.18
N SER A 339 -17.67 -17.30 -23.20
CA SER A 339 -17.85 -18.28 -24.27
C SER A 339 -16.60 -18.51 -25.14
N GLU A 340 -15.79 -17.48 -25.40
CA GLU A 340 -14.50 -17.61 -26.11
C GLU A 340 -13.44 -18.31 -25.25
N MET A 341 -13.60 -18.28 -23.93
CA MET A 341 -12.79 -19.03 -22.97
C MET A 341 -13.32 -20.46 -22.73
N ASN A 342 -14.33 -20.91 -23.49
CA ASN A 342 -15.01 -22.21 -23.30
C ASN A 342 -15.63 -22.37 -21.89
N ILE A 343 -16.10 -21.27 -21.31
CA ILE A 343 -16.72 -21.20 -19.98
C ILE A 343 -18.19 -20.77 -20.14
N HIS A 344 -19.11 -21.54 -19.54
CA HIS A 344 -20.53 -21.25 -19.55
C HIS A 344 -21.00 -20.87 -18.14
N VAL A 345 -21.58 -19.68 -18.00
CA VAL A 345 -22.28 -19.25 -16.77
C VAL A 345 -23.78 -19.40 -17.02
N ILE A 346 -24.44 -20.14 -16.13
CA ILE A 346 -25.87 -20.45 -16.22
C ILE A 346 -26.49 -19.99 -14.90
N ASP A 347 -27.23 -18.89 -14.95
CA ASP A 347 -27.94 -18.29 -13.81
C ASP A 347 -29.44 -18.62 -13.80
N ASN A 348 -29.96 -19.17 -14.90
CA ASN A 348 -31.35 -19.59 -15.11
C ASN A 348 -31.58 -21.09 -14.83
N CYS A 349 -31.13 -21.59 -13.68
CA CYS A 349 -31.24 -23.01 -13.35
C CYS A 349 -32.21 -23.30 -12.19
N GLU A 350 -32.96 -24.39 -12.32
CA GLU A 350 -33.67 -25.05 -11.23
C GLU A 350 -32.75 -26.12 -10.63
N ILE A 351 -32.58 -26.09 -9.30
CA ILE A 351 -31.79 -27.08 -8.58
C ILE A 351 -32.71 -27.88 -7.67
N LYS A 352 -32.74 -29.20 -7.90
CA LYS A 352 -33.47 -30.14 -7.07
C LYS A 352 -32.49 -30.99 -6.26
N ILE A 353 -32.55 -30.85 -4.94
CA ILE A 353 -31.70 -31.58 -3.99
C ILE A 353 -32.56 -32.62 -3.29
N LYS A 354 -32.25 -33.91 -3.47
CA LYS A 354 -32.78 -34.98 -2.62
C LYS A 354 -31.80 -35.26 -1.49
N LYS A 355 -32.32 -35.29 -0.26
CA LYS A 355 -31.56 -35.64 0.95
C LYS A 355 -32.04 -36.99 1.47
N THR A 356 -31.12 -37.77 2.03
CA THR A 356 -31.42 -38.99 2.78
C THR A 356 -32.12 -38.66 4.11
N ARG A 357 -32.64 -39.68 4.80
CA ARG A 357 -33.28 -39.51 6.13
C ARG A 357 -32.34 -38.92 7.19
N ASP A 358 -31.03 -39.06 7.01
CA ASP A 358 -29.98 -38.53 7.89
C ASP A 358 -29.46 -37.14 7.45
N CYS A 359 -30.21 -36.45 6.57
CA CYS A 359 -29.90 -35.13 6.02
C CYS A 359 -28.63 -35.07 5.14
N GLU A 360 -28.11 -36.20 4.66
CA GLU A 360 -27.01 -36.23 3.69
C GLU A 360 -27.53 -36.07 2.26
N MET A 361 -26.76 -35.42 1.39
CA MET A 361 -27.20 -35.18 0.01
C MET A 361 -27.11 -36.46 -0.82
N GLU A 362 -28.25 -36.95 -1.32
CA GLU A 362 -28.36 -38.19 -2.10
C GLU A 362 -28.16 -37.91 -3.60
N THR A 363 -28.89 -36.93 -4.14
CA THR A 363 -28.78 -36.53 -5.56
C THR A 363 -29.06 -35.05 -5.75
N ILE A 364 -28.21 -34.36 -6.53
CA ILE A 364 -28.47 -33.00 -7.03
C ILE A 364 -28.79 -33.10 -8.52
N SER A 365 -29.94 -32.60 -8.93
CA SER A 365 -30.33 -32.43 -10.32
C SER A 365 -30.39 -30.95 -10.64
N VAL A 366 -29.70 -30.54 -11.70
CA VAL A 366 -29.70 -29.16 -12.19
C VAL A 366 -30.34 -29.15 -13.57
N SER A 367 -31.32 -28.30 -13.77
CA SER A 367 -32.06 -28.15 -15.03
C SER A 367 -32.08 -26.69 -15.42
N PHE A 368 -31.83 -26.39 -16.69
CA PHE A 368 -31.75 -25.02 -17.20
C PHE A 368 -32.09 -24.99 -18.69
N LEU A 369 -32.52 -23.83 -19.16
CA LEU A 369 -32.83 -23.63 -20.57
C LEU A 369 -31.56 -23.30 -21.34
N LEU A 370 -31.34 -24.02 -22.44
CA LEU A 370 -30.22 -23.83 -23.35
C LEU A 370 -30.71 -23.31 -24.70
N VAL A 371 -30.07 -22.25 -25.19
CA VAL A 371 -30.29 -21.77 -26.56
C VAL A 371 -29.61 -22.69 -27.57
N PRO A 372 -30.18 -22.93 -28.77
CA PRO A 372 -29.53 -23.73 -29.79
C PRO A 372 -28.12 -23.22 -30.13
N GLY A 373 -27.15 -24.13 -30.28
CA GLY A 373 -25.76 -23.75 -30.59
C GLY A 373 -24.98 -23.17 -29.41
N HIS A 374 -25.41 -23.41 -28.17
CA HIS A 374 -24.77 -22.89 -26.95
C HIS A 374 -23.33 -23.37 -26.69
N GLY A 375 -22.82 -24.41 -27.36
CA GLY A 375 -21.41 -24.86 -27.23
C GLY A 375 -21.06 -25.74 -26.03
N LEU A 376 -22.00 -26.00 -25.11
CA LEU A 376 -21.77 -26.84 -23.93
C LEU A 376 -21.76 -28.34 -24.32
N GLU A 377 -20.61 -28.98 -24.15
CA GLU A 377 -20.38 -30.40 -24.45
C GLU A 377 -20.30 -31.27 -23.19
N LYS A 378 -20.52 -32.58 -23.32
CA LYS A 378 -20.45 -33.54 -22.20
C LYS A 378 -19.09 -33.61 -21.49
N THR A 379 -18.04 -33.15 -22.16
CA THR A 379 -16.66 -33.06 -21.70
C THR A 379 -16.42 -31.87 -20.76
N HIS A 380 -17.37 -30.94 -20.64
CA HIS A 380 -17.22 -29.79 -19.75
C HIS A 380 -17.33 -30.19 -18.29
N ALA A 381 -16.52 -29.55 -17.44
CA ALA A 381 -16.72 -29.58 -16.00
C ALA A 381 -17.92 -28.68 -15.62
N ALA A 382 -18.66 -29.06 -14.60
CA ALA A 382 -19.71 -28.21 -14.03
C ALA A 382 -19.50 -28.01 -12.54
N CYS A 383 -19.69 -26.78 -12.11
CA CYS A 383 -19.72 -26.43 -10.71
C CYS A 383 -20.97 -25.59 -10.44
N VAL A 384 -21.71 -25.97 -9.40
CA VAL A 384 -22.88 -25.25 -8.92
C VAL A 384 -22.42 -24.42 -7.74
N PHE A 385 -22.65 -23.11 -7.79
CA PHE A 385 -22.31 -22.20 -6.70
C PHE A 385 -23.57 -21.68 -6.04
N ASP A 386 -23.48 -21.50 -4.73
CA ASP A 386 -24.44 -20.71 -3.99
C ASP A 386 -24.17 -19.23 -4.29
N ALA A 387 -25.14 -18.56 -4.91
CA ALA A 387 -24.98 -17.18 -5.36
C ALA A 387 -24.78 -16.17 -4.21
N HIS A 388 -25.21 -16.52 -3.00
CA HIS A 388 -25.13 -15.64 -1.83
C HIS A 388 -23.77 -15.75 -1.16
N THR A 389 -23.26 -16.98 -0.99
CA THR A 389 -22.01 -17.26 -0.27
C THR A 389 -20.79 -17.40 -1.18
N GLY A 390 -20.99 -17.56 -2.50
CA GLY A 390 -19.92 -17.81 -3.46
C GLY A 390 -19.29 -19.21 -3.35
N LEU A 391 -19.80 -20.05 -2.44
CA LEU A 391 -19.26 -21.39 -2.18
C LEU A 391 -19.84 -22.40 -3.17
N PRO A 392 -19.05 -23.39 -3.62
CA PRO A 392 -19.58 -24.46 -4.44
C PRO A 392 -20.50 -25.37 -3.63
N ILE A 393 -21.71 -25.58 -4.14
CA ILE A 393 -22.67 -26.57 -3.65
C ILE A 393 -22.27 -27.97 -4.16
N SER A 394 -21.75 -28.06 -5.39
CA SER A 394 -21.33 -29.31 -6.02
C SER A 394 -20.39 -29.06 -7.19
N GLN A 395 -19.41 -29.95 -7.38
CA GLN A 395 -18.51 -29.93 -8.53
C GLN A 395 -18.50 -31.29 -9.23
N ARG A 396 -18.43 -31.28 -10.56
CA ARG A 396 -18.29 -32.44 -11.45
C ARG A 396 -17.14 -32.16 -12.40
N GLU A 397 -16.19 -33.07 -12.49
CA GLU A 397 -15.07 -32.98 -13.44
C GLU A 397 -15.54 -33.07 -14.89
N GLU A 398 -16.61 -33.84 -15.16
CA GLU A 398 -17.28 -33.92 -16.46
C GLU A 398 -18.80 -34.03 -16.29
N ILE A 399 -19.56 -33.41 -17.19
CA ILE A 399 -21.03 -33.51 -17.27
C ILE A 399 -21.52 -34.64 -18.17
N SER A 400 -20.83 -35.78 -18.15
CA SER A 400 -21.15 -36.95 -18.98
C SER A 400 -22.61 -37.44 -18.85
N ALA A 401 -23.25 -37.19 -17.69
CA ALA A 401 -24.65 -37.48 -17.41
C ALA A 401 -25.67 -36.45 -17.93
N MET A 402 -25.22 -35.36 -18.56
CA MET A 402 -26.08 -34.31 -19.11
C MET A 402 -27.03 -34.88 -20.18
N ARG A 403 -28.32 -34.57 -20.01
CA ARG A 403 -29.38 -34.87 -20.98
C ARG A 403 -29.91 -33.55 -21.52
N VAL A 404 -30.07 -33.48 -22.83
CA VAL A 404 -30.65 -32.33 -23.53
C VAL A 404 -31.96 -32.80 -24.14
N GLU A 405 -33.04 -32.12 -23.77
CA GLU A 405 -34.39 -32.41 -24.28
C GLU A 405 -34.95 -31.14 -24.94
N PRO A 406 -35.67 -31.25 -26.07
CA PRO A 406 -36.31 -30.09 -26.71
C PRO A 406 -37.38 -29.50 -25.79
N PHE A 407 -37.24 -28.22 -25.43
CA PHE A 407 -38.24 -27.49 -24.67
C PHE A 407 -39.09 -26.64 -25.63
N HIS A 408 -40.38 -26.94 -25.72
CA HIS A 408 -41.35 -26.21 -26.54
C HIS A 408 -42.38 -25.54 -25.63
N GLU A 409 -42.29 -24.21 -25.49
CA GLU A 409 -43.32 -23.41 -24.84
C GLU A 409 -44.18 -22.66 -25.86
N PRO A 410 -45.50 -22.52 -25.63
CA PRO A 410 -46.35 -21.66 -26.43
C PRO A 410 -46.10 -20.18 -26.10
N TYR A 411 -45.94 -19.38 -27.16
CA TYR A 411 -45.83 -17.92 -27.21
C TYR A 411 -46.79 -17.15 -26.27
N PRO A 412 -46.45 -15.94 -25.73
CA PRO A 412 -45.33 -15.06 -26.07
C PRO A 412 -44.33 -14.78 -24.94
N TRP A 413 -43.05 -14.98 -25.22
CA TRP A 413 -41.95 -14.22 -24.61
C TRP A 413 -41.73 -12.95 -25.45
N ARG A 414 -42.22 -11.79 -25.00
CA ARG A 414 -41.85 -10.50 -25.61
C ARG A 414 -40.42 -10.17 -25.21
N SER A 415 -39.47 -10.21 -26.14
CA SER A 415 -38.22 -9.49 -25.94
C SER A 415 -38.55 -7.99 -25.89
N LYS A 416 -38.39 -7.37 -24.73
CA LYS A 416 -38.20 -5.93 -24.71
C LYS A 416 -36.80 -5.70 -25.24
N GLY A 417 -36.68 -5.43 -26.54
CA GLY A 417 -35.47 -4.86 -27.09
C GLY A 417 -35.22 -3.55 -26.35
N SER A 418 -34.23 -3.52 -25.46
CA SER A 418 -33.71 -2.28 -24.92
C SER A 418 -32.86 -1.64 -26.02
N ALA A 419 -33.53 -0.96 -26.95
CA ALA A 419 -32.86 0.11 -27.68
C ALA A 419 -32.62 1.23 -26.67
N LEU A 420 -31.43 1.26 -26.06
CA LEU A 420 -30.96 2.49 -25.44
C LEU A 420 -30.61 3.48 -26.55
N PRO A 421 -30.96 4.76 -26.39
CA PRO A 421 -30.78 5.74 -27.44
C PRO A 421 -29.28 5.95 -27.67
N LEU A 422 -28.81 5.72 -28.91
CA LEU A 422 -27.58 6.34 -29.41
C LEU A 422 -27.81 7.85 -29.40
N ALA A 423 -27.53 8.49 -28.28
CA ALA A 423 -27.26 9.91 -28.24
C ALA A 423 -25.74 10.06 -28.12
N ASN A 424 -25.10 10.53 -29.19
CA ASN A 424 -23.99 11.49 -29.09
C ASN A 424 -23.70 12.09 -30.46
N SER A 425 -24.55 13.04 -30.85
CA SER A 425 -24.39 13.92 -32.00
C SER A 425 -23.34 15.01 -31.72
N ASN A 426 -22.06 14.64 -31.58
CA ASN A 426 -20.96 15.59 -31.33
C ASN A 426 -19.89 15.64 -32.45
N GLY A 427 -20.00 14.84 -33.51
CA GLY A 427 -19.05 14.83 -34.64
C GLY A 427 -17.65 14.27 -34.34
N LEU A 428 -17.32 14.00 -33.06
CA LEU A 428 -16.13 13.27 -32.62
C LEU A 428 -16.58 12.07 -31.81
N GLN A 429 -16.21 10.86 -32.25
CA GLN A 429 -16.56 9.61 -31.58
C GLN A 429 -15.31 8.77 -31.31
N VAL A 430 -15.18 8.27 -30.08
CA VAL A 430 -14.12 7.31 -29.74
C VAL A 430 -14.46 5.98 -30.41
N ASN A 431 -13.60 5.55 -31.33
CA ASN A 431 -13.72 4.26 -32.02
C ASN A 431 -13.17 3.11 -31.17
N ASN A 432 -12.00 3.35 -30.57
CA ASN A 432 -11.25 2.37 -29.80
C ASN A 432 -10.37 3.10 -28.78
N CYS A 433 -10.29 2.56 -27.56
CA CYS A 433 -9.26 2.87 -26.58
C CYS A 433 -8.57 1.58 -26.12
N VAL A 434 -7.25 1.48 -26.31
CA VAL A 434 -6.41 0.38 -25.83
C VAL A 434 -5.60 0.88 -24.65
N GLU A 435 -5.69 0.19 -23.51
CA GLU A 435 -4.90 0.49 -22.31
C GLU A 435 -3.76 -0.51 -22.12
N SER A 436 -2.57 -0.02 -21.78
CA SER A 436 -1.45 -0.81 -21.28
C SER A 436 -0.98 -0.29 -19.92
N GLU A 437 0.07 -0.89 -19.35
CA GLU A 437 0.64 -0.44 -18.08
C GLU A 437 1.11 1.03 -18.10
N ASP A 438 1.55 1.51 -19.26
CA ASP A 438 2.17 2.82 -19.43
C ASP A 438 1.32 3.81 -20.24
N PHE A 439 0.37 3.34 -21.05
CA PHE A 439 -0.32 4.17 -22.03
C PHE A 439 -1.81 3.92 -22.15
N PHE A 440 -2.53 4.96 -22.58
CA PHE A 440 -3.80 4.83 -23.29
C PHE A 440 -3.60 5.24 -24.74
N ILE A 441 -4.08 4.44 -25.67
CA ILE A 441 -4.00 4.69 -27.11
C ILE A 441 -5.41 4.72 -27.67
N LEU A 442 -5.83 5.86 -28.20
CA LEU A 442 -7.18 6.07 -28.71
C LEU A 442 -7.19 6.36 -30.20
N GLN A 443 -8.24 5.87 -30.85
CA GLN A 443 -8.64 6.24 -32.19
C GLN A 443 -9.98 6.95 -32.12
N ILE A 444 -10.05 8.18 -32.63
CA ILE A 444 -11.25 9.01 -32.61
C ILE A 444 -11.64 9.31 -34.05
N VAL A 445 -12.86 8.95 -34.45
CA VAL A 445 -13.42 9.24 -35.77
C VAL A 445 -14.01 10.65 -35.76
N VAL A 446 -13.75 11.37 -36.85
CA VAL A 446 -14.34 12.69 -37.12
C VAL A 446 -15.51 12.51 -38.09
N GLU A 447 -16.72 12.53 -37.55
CA GLU A 447 -17.97 12.45 -38.28
C GLU A 447 -18.45 13.86 -38.65
N CYS A 448 -18.19 14.30 -39.89
CA CYS A 448 -18.71 15.56 -40.40
C CYS A 448 -18.97 15.51 -41.91
N SER A 449 -19.86 16.37 -42.40
CA SER A 449 -20.13 16.52 -43.84
C SER A 449 -19.10 17.38 -44.56
N SER A 450 -18.32 18.18 -43.84
CA SER A 450 -17.25 19.03 -44.39
C SER A 450 -16.07 18.19 -44.91
N GLU A 451 -15.51 18.58 -46.06
CA GLU A 451 -14.25 18.01 -46.56
C GLU A 451 -13.01 18.60 -45.87
N ASN A 452 -13.13 19.77 -45.25
CA ASN A 452 -12.02 20.47 -44.62
C ASN A 452 -12.03 20.23 -43.10
N ILE A 453 -11.09 19.41 -42.64
CA ILE A 453 -10.85 19.10 -41.23
C ILE A 453 -9.46 19.59 -40.84
N SER A 454 -9.37 20.57 -39.94
CA SER A 454 -8.09 21.16 -39.54
C SER A 454 -8.13 21.87 -38.18
N GLY A 455 -6.96 22.26 -37.69
CA GLY A 455 -6.81 22.93 -36.40
C GLY A 455 -7.11 22.02 -35.21
N LEU A 456 -6.54 20.82 -35.21
CA LEU A 456 -6.55 19.94 -34.04
C LEU A 456 -5.91 20.65 -32.85
N ASN A 457 -6.64 20.75 -31.76
CA ASN A 457 -6.18 21.32 -30.51
C ASN A 457 -6.48 20.34 -29.36
N VAL A 458 -5.59 20.33 -28.38
CA VAL A 458 -5.69 19.49 -27.18
C VAL A 458 -5.52 20.38 -25.97
N SER A 459 -6.46 20.29 -25.04
CA SER A 459 -6.38 20.94 -23.73
C SER A 459 -6.67 19.95 -22.62
N THR A 460 -6.34 20.29 -21.37
CA THR A 460 -6.48 19.39 -20.23
C THR A 460 -7.03 20.13 -19.02
N ASN A 461 -7.44 19.39 -17.98
CA ASN A 461 -7.79 19.97 -16.68
C ASN A 461 -6.60 20.12 -15.73
N GLN A 462 -5.37 20.12 -16.26
CA GLN A 462 -4.15 20.25 -15.46
C GLN A 462 -4.20 21.51 -14.59
N ARG A 463 -3.79 21.36 -13.33
CA ARG A 463 -3.57 22.47 -12.41
C ARG A 463 -2.16 22.37 -11.86
N LEU A 464 -1.42 23.47 -11.91
CA LEU A 464 -0.04 23.45 -11.45
C LEU A 464 -0.01 23.31 -9.90
N PRO A 465 1.06 22.74 -9.32
CA PRO A 465 2.30 22.31 -9.95
C PRO A 465 2.20 20.95 -10.67
N CYS A 466 1.06 20.25 -10.64
CA CYS A 466 0.90 18.92 -11.22
C CYS A 466 1.29 18.91 -12.71
N GLU A 467 2.12 17.97 -13.13
CA GLU A 467 2.45 17.74 -14.54
C GLU A 467 1.47 16.81 -15.25
N SER A 468 0.45 16.36 -14.51
CA SER A 468 -0.54 15.40 -14.96
C SER A 468 -1.98 15.91 -14.83
N ALA A 469 -2.88 15.27 -15.58
CA ALA A 469 -4.29 15.62 -15.67
C ALA A 469 -5.16 14.35 -15.80
N HIS A 470 -6.42 14.43 -15.37
CA HIS A 470 -7.39 13.35 -15.57
C HIS A 470 -8.25 13.56 -16.81
N ASP A 471 -8.48 14.81 -17.20
CA ASP A 471 -9.30 15.14 -18.36
C ASP A 471 -8.44 15.60 -19.53
N VAL A 472 -8.76 15.07 -20.71
CA VAL A 472 -8.21 15.50 -22.01
C VAL A 472 -9.38 15.95 -22.88
N ILE A 473 -9.29 17.16 -23.43
CA ILE A 473 -10.32 17.77 -24.27
C ILE A 473 -9.74 17.94 -25.68
N ILE A 474 -10.39 17.30 -26.65
CA ILE A 474 -10.01 17.34 -28.07
C ILE A 474 -10.97 18.26 -28.81
N SER A 475 -10.45 19.21 -29.60
CA SER A 475 -11.26 20.08 -30.44
C SER A 475 -10.64 20.29 -31.82
N LEU A 476 -11.46 20.72 -32.78
CA LEU A 476 -11.04 21.08 -34.14
C LEU A 476 -11.47 22.52 -34.42
N ASN A 477 -10.62 23.30 -35.08
CA ASN A 477 -10.98 24.66 -35.52
C ASN A 477 -11.88 24.65 -36.76
N GLN A 478 -11.82 23.59 -37.57
CA GLN A 478 -12.69 23.38 -38.72
C GLN A 478 -13.08 21.89 -38.80
N PRO A 479 -14.38 21.59 -39.01
CA PRO A 479 -15.49 22.52 -39.18
C PRO A 479 -16.06 23.05 -37.83
N ASN A 480 -16.71 24.23 -37.86
CA ASN A 480 -17.14 24.96 -36.65
C ASN A 480 -18.31 24.32 -35.88
N ASP A 481 -18.98 23.34 -36.48
CA ASP A 481 -20.16 22.64 -35.96
C ASP A 481 -19.80 21.45 -35.05
N ILE A 482 -18.54 21.01 -35.05
CA ILE A 482 -18.06 19.94 -34.17
C ILE A 482 -17.81 20.49 -32.76
N LYS A 483 -18.42 19.85 -31.77
CA LYS A 483 -18.21 20.20 -30.36
C LYS A 483 -16.94 19.53 -29.82
N PRO A 484 -16.22 20.16 -28.87
CA PRO A 484 -15.10 19.52 -28.20
C PRO A 484 -15.49 18.21 -27.51
N LEU A 485 -14.65 17.19 -27.63
CA LEU A 485 -14.79 15.90 -26.98
C LEU A 485 -13.99 15.89 -25.67
N LYS A 486 -14.67 15.80 -24.54
CA LYS A 486 -14.06 15.62 -23.22
C LYS A 486 -13.93 14.12 -22.90
N LEU A 487 -12.71 13.71 -22.59
CA LEU A 487 -12.35 12.36 -22.18
C LEU A 487 -11.80 12.40 -20.74
N SER A 488 -12.25 11.48 -19.89
CA SER A 488 -11.78 11.35 -18.50
C SER A 488 -11.20 9.96 -18.27
N PHE A 489 -10.07 9.89 -17.57
CA PHE A 489 -9.30 8.65 -17.36
C PHE A 489 -9.16 8.32 -15.87
N PRO A 490 -9.27 7.01 -15.50
CA PRO A 490 -9.11 6.58 -14.12
C PRO A 490 -7.68 6.80 -13.61
N TYR A 491 -6.67 6.59 -14.47
CA TYR A 491 -5.26 6.88 -14.16
C TYR A 491 -4.86 8.25 -14.76
N PRO A 492 -4.13 9.11 -14.01
CA PRO A 492 -3.71 10.41 -14.53
C PRO A 492 -2.72 10.32 -15.70
N ILE A 493 -2.76 11.31 -16.60
CA ILE A 493 -1.97 11.39 -17.84
C ILE A 493 -0.91 12.49 -17.74
N VAL A 494 0.31 12.25 -18.21
CA VAL A 494 1.38 13.25 -18.31
C VAL A 494 1.07 14.24 -19.44
N VAL A 495 0.86 15.52 -19.11
CA VAL A 495 0.33 16.51 -20.07
C VAL A 495 1.31 16.82 -21.19
N ASN A 496 2.59 17.00 -20.86
CA ASN A 496 3.64 17.32 -21.85
C ASN A 496 3.98 16.14 -22.77
N GLU A 497 3.47 14.94 -22.49
CA GLU A 497 3.69 13.74 -23.31
C GLU A 497 2.45 13.33 -24.12
N ILE A 498 1.40 14.15 -24.13
CA ILE A 498 0.21 13.92 -24.96
C ILE A 498 0.58 14.09 -26.43
N ARG A 499 0.36 13.05 -27.24
CA ARG A 499 0.58 13.09 -28.69
C ARG A 499 -0.74 12.91 -29.40
N ALA A 500 -1.16 13.91 -30.17
CA ALA A 500 -2.37 13.87 -30.97
C ALA A 500 -2.04 14.12 -32.44
N THR A 501 -2.54 13.28 -33.35
CA THR A 501 -2.27 13.37 -34.78
C THR A 501 -3.54 13.22 -35.59
N LEU A 502 -3.89 14.24 -36.37
CA LEU A 502 -5.04 14.23 -37.29
C LEU A 502 -4.64 13.68 -38.66
N ARG A 503 -5.20 12.52 -39.03
CA ARG A 503 -5.15 11.95 -40.39
C ARG A 503 -6.38 12.41 -41.18
N ARG A 504 -6.22 13.48 -41.96
CA ARG A 504 -7.34 14.13 -42.68
C ARG A 504 -8.04 13.20 -43.67
N LYS A 505 -7.27 12.42 -44.44
CA LYS A 505 -7.81 11.48 -45.45
C LYS A 505 -8.69 10.41 -44.82
N ASP A 506 -8.25 9.91 -43.66
CA ASP A 506 -8.92 8.82 -42.94
C ASP A 506 -9.97 9.34 -41.95
N ARG A 507 -10.11 10.68 -41.82
CA ARG A 507 -10.95 11.37 -40.83
C ARG A 507 -10.75 10.81 -39.42
N LEU A 508 -9.49 10.55 -39.06
CA LEU A 508 -9.13 9.90 -37.81
C LEU A 508 -8.15 10.74 -37.01
N ILE A 509 -8.37 10.84 -35.71
CA ILE A 509 -7.39 11.37 -34.76
C ILE A 509 -6.81 10.20 -33.98
N ASN A 510 -5.49 10.05 -34.03
CA ASN A 510 -4.74 9.14 -33.17
C ASN A 510 -4.28 9.92 -31.95
N LEU A 511 -4.59 9.41 -30.75
CA LEU A 511 -4.23 10.02 -29.49
C LEU A 511 -3.44 9.01 -28.64
N VAL A 512 -2.23 9.38 -28.22
CA VAL A 512 -1.37 8.58 -27.35
C VAL A 512 -1.14 9.35 -26.06
N LEU A 513 -1.50 8.74 -24.94
CA LEU A 513 -1.51 9.33 -23.61
C LEU A 513 -0.65 8.48 -22.69
N LYS A 514 0.43 9.03 -22.13
CA LYS A 514 1.29 8.33 -21.16
C LYS A 514 0.74 8.50 -19.74
N LYS A 515 0.65 7.39 -19.00
CA LYS A 515 0.27 7.40 -17.58
C LYS A 515 1.33 8.09 -16.73
N ALA A 516 0.88 8.89 -15.77
CA ALA A 516 1.75 9.62 -14.87
C ALA A 516 2.19 8.74 -13.68
N LEU A 517 3.03 7.73 -13.95
CA LEU A 517 3.48 6.76 -12.94
C LEU A 517 4.36 7.39 -11.84
N TYR A 518 5.07 8.46 -12.15
CA TYR A 518 6.02 9.14 -11.27
C TYR A 518 5.54 10.54 -10.84
N GLU A 519 4.23 10.70 -10.69
CA GLU A 519 3.60 11.95 -10.28
C GLU A 519 2.51 11.64 -9.24
N PRO A 520 2.40 12.39 -8.13
CA PRO A 520 1.26 12.25 -7.23
C PRO A 520 -0.04 12.51 -7.98
N TRP A 521 -1.15 12.00 -7.46
CA TRP A 521 -2.42 12.18 -8.15
C TRP A 521 -2.79 13.67 -8.16
N PRO A 522 -3.20 14.25 -9.30
CA PRO A 522 -3.36 15.70 -9.45
C PRO A 522 -4.17 16.36 -8.32
N TYR A 523 -5.23 15.71 -7.86
CA TYR A 523 -6.10 16.26 -6.83
C TYR A 523 -5.42 16.35 -5.44
N GLU A 524 -4.42 15.51 -5.15
CA GLU A 524 -3.74 15.46 -3.84
C GLU A 524 -2.96 16.73 -3.53
N PHE A 525 -2.54 17.48 -4.56
CA PHE A 525 -1.86 18.77 -4.39
C PHE A 525 -2.80 19.89 -3.91
N HIS A 526 -4.09 19.76 -4.15
CA HIS A 526 -5.07 20.82 -3.88
C HIS A 526 -5.90 20.58 -2.61
N THR A 527 -5.96 19.36 -2.10
CA THR A 527 -6.71 19.05 -0.88
C THR A 527 -5.99 19.56 0.37
N GLN A 528 -6.61 20.43 1.17
CA GLN A 528 -6.01 20.84 2.46
C GLN A 528 -5.84 19.65 3.43
N HIS A 529 -6.72 18.65 3.32
CA HIS A 529 -6.72 17.45 4.15
C HIS A 529 -5.60 16.45 3.84
N SER A 530 -4.90 16.56 2.69
CA SER A 530 -3.68 15.78 2.45
C SER A 530 -2.51 16.27 3.29
N ARG A 531 -2.58 17.47 3.87
CA ARG A 531 -1.52 18.02 4.73
C ARG A 531 -1.78 17.69 6.19
N TRP A 532 -1.29 16.54 6.64
CA TRP A 532 -1.48 16.09 8.02
C TRP A 532 -0.25 16.28 8.92
N ILE A 533 0.93 16.65 8.37
CA ILE A 533 2.14 16.86 9.17
C ILE A 533 2.46 18.36 9.28
N VAL A 534 2.36 18.90 10.49
CA VAL A 534 2.80 20.27 10.80
C VAL A 534 4.25 20.23 11.29
N LEU A 535 5.20 20.49 10.38
CA LEU A 535 6.63 20.29 10.65
C LEU A 535 7.17 21.08 11.85
N ASP A 536 6.69 22.32 12.06
CA ASP A 536 7.11 23.16 13.21
C ASP A 536 6.69 22.58 14.57
N ARG A 537 5.70 21.67 14.59
CA ARG A 537 5.20 21.03 15.83
C ARG A 537 5.86 19.69 16.11
N LEU A 538 6.70 19.17 15.21
CA LEU A 538 7.37 17.89 15.41
C LEU A 538 8.49 18.02 16.44
N LYS A 539 8.59 17.00 17.31
CA LYS A 539 9.66 16.87 18.29
C LYS A 539 11.03 16.85 17.59
N LEU A 540 12.03 17.37 18.27
CA LEU A 540 13.41 17.33 17.82
C LEU A 540 13.96 15.91 17.95
N TRP A 541 14.86 15.53 17.03
CA TRP A 541 15.64 14.32 17.18
C TRP A 541 16.77 14.57 18.19
N GLU A 542 16.56 14.19 19.45
CA GLU A 542 17.48 14.43 20.57
C GLU A 542 18.26 13.17 20.95
N ASP A 543 19.01 12.60 20.01
CA ASP A 543 19.85 11.42 20.31
C ASP A 543 21.34 11.78 20.46
N LYS A 544 21.90 11.47 21.64
CA LYS A 544 23.32 11.64 22.00
C LYS A 544 24.26 10.75 21.18
N ASN A 545 23.78 9.63 20.63
CA ASN A 545 24.51 8.72 19.74
C ASN A 545 23.88 8.73 18.33
N THR A 546 23.75 9.92 17.74
CA THR A 546 23.07 10.15 16.46
C THR A 546 23.57 9.24 15.32
N VAL A 547 24.84 8.81 15.34
CA VAL A 547 25.40 7.93 14.31
C VAL A 547 24.84 6.50 14.39
N ASP A 548 24.73 5.94 15.60
CA ASP A 548 24.28 4.56 15.78
C ASP A 548 22.77 4.42 15.56
N SER A 549 21.98 5.36 16.09
CA SER A 549 20.52 5.34 15.91
C SER A 549 20.08 5.69 14.48
N LEU A 550 20.71 6.69 13.86
CA LEU A 550 20.44 7.02 12.47
C LEU A 550 20.95 5.90 11.54
N GLY A 551 22.09 5.29 11.86
CA GLY A 551 22.63 4.14 11.12
C GLY A 551 21.66 2.97 11.05
N LEU A 552 20.94 2.70 12.15
CA LEU A 552 19.89 1.68 12.19
C LEU A 552 18.75 2.02 11.22
N HIS A 553 18.14 3.19 11.36
CA HIS A 553 17.04 3.61 10.48
C HIS A 553 17.43 3.66 9.00
N LEU A 554 18.64 4.14 8.71
CA LEU A 554 19.15 4.21 7.33
C LEU A 554 19.41 2.81 6.76
N GLY A 555 19.85 1.87 7.59
CA GLY A 555 20.15 0.51 7.17
C GLY A 555 18.91 -0.33 6.88
N THR A 556 17.84 -0.17 7.65
CA THR A 556 16.61 -0.98 7.48
C THR A 556 15.81 -0.65 6.23
N GLN A 557 16.21 0.34 5.44
CA GLN A 557 15.64 0.56 4.12
C GLN A 557 16.01 -0.55 3.10
N PHE A 558 16.98 -1.42 3.42
CA PHE A 558 17.53 -2.43 2.51
C PHE A 558 17.30 -3.85 3.01
N LYS A 559 17.13 -4.81 2.08
CA LYS A 559 17.01 -6.23 2.43
C LYS A 559 18.29 -6.74 3.08
N LEU A 560 18.15 -7.67 4.03
CA LEU A 560 19.29 -8.26 4.73
C LEU A 560 20.21 -9.10 3.80
N SER A 561 19.64 -9.68 2.74
CA SER A 561 20.43 -10.31 1.65
C SER A 561 21.33 -9.33 0.93
N ASP A 562 20.90 -8.07 0.82
CA ASP A 562 21.61 -7.02 0.09
C ASP A 562 22.79 -6.50 0.92
N PHE A 563 22.69 -6.56 2.25
CA PHE A 563 23.81 -6.33 3.16
C PHE A 563 24.94 -7.35 3.00
N LYS A 564 24.59 -8.63 2.81
CA LYS A 564 25.58 -9.72 2.66
C LYS A 564 26.42 -9.58 1.40
N ASN A 565 25.89 -8.93 0.36
CA ASN A 565 26.58 -8.70 -0.90
C ASN A 565 26.37 -7.25 -1.37
N MET A 566 26.99 -6.27 -0.71
CA MET A 566 26.96 -4.86 -1.15
C MET A 566 27.43 -4.62 -2.60
N THR A 567 28.18 -5.56 -3.19
CA THR A 567 28.60 -5.50 -4.61
C THR A 567 27.53 -6.03 -5.58
N LEU A 568 26.51 -6.70 -5.07
CA LEU A 568 25.39 -7.32 -5.80
C LEU A 568 24.03 -6.80 -5.33
N THR A 569 23.96 -5.72 -4.55
CA THR A 569 22.70 -4.97 -4.36
C THR A 569 22.10 -4.82 -5.75
N ASN A 570 20.90 -5.38 -5.94
CA ASN A 570 20.27 -5.38 -7.24
C ASN A 570 20.15 -3.90 -7.65
N LYS A 571 20.85 -3.50 -8.72
CA LYS A 571 20.95 -2.11 -9.19
C LYS A 571 19.58 -1.65 -9.70
N SER A 572 18.69 -1.36 -8.77
CA SER A 572 17.37 -0.80 -9.02
C SER A 572 17.40 0.69 -8.72
N ALA A 573 16.62 1.45 -9.47
CA ALA A 573 16.48 2.89 -9.24
C ALA A 573 16.05 3.20 -7.78
N LEU A 574 15.21 2.33 -7.19
CA LEU A 574 14.78 2.45 -5.79
C LEU A 574 15.94 2.36 -4.79
N ASN A 575 16.83 1.37 -4.95
CA ASN A 575 17.98 1.22 -4.05
C ASN A 575 18.96 2.39 -4.18
N GLU A 576 19.17 2.91 -5.39
CA GLU A 576 20.01 4.09 -5.62
C GLU A 576 19.40 5.36 -4.99
N VAL A 577 18.08 5.53 -5.05
CA VAL A 577 17.38 6.60 -4.34
C VAL A 577 17.52 6.44 -2.82
N ARG A 578 17.39 5.23 -2.26
CA ARG A 578 17.61 4.95 -0.83
C ARG A 578 19.05 5.26 -0.39
N HIS A 579 20.05 4.89 -1.19
CA HIS A 579 21.45 5.26 -0.94
C HIS A 579 21.65 6.79 -0.99
N THR A 580 20.93 7.47 -1.87
CA THR A 580 20.94 8.94 -1.90
C THR A 580 20.32 9.54 -0.64
N ILE A 581 19.16 9.04 -0.19
CA ILE A 581 18.56 9.45 1.08
C ILE A 581 19.54 9.26 2.23
N GLN A 582 20.22 8.10 2.29
CA GLN A 582 21.28 7.84 3.28
C GLN A 582 22.41 8.88 3.20
N SER A 583 22.89 9.20 2.00
CA SER A 583 23.92 10.20 1.78
C SER A 583 23.50 11.60 2.22
N LEU A 584 22.25 12.01 1.94
CA LEU A 584 21.69 13.28 2.38
C LEU A 584 21.64 13.38 3.91
N PHE A 585 21.12 12.36 4.58
CA PHE A 585 21.07 12.30 6.04
C PHE A 585 22.47 12.36 6.66
N LEU A 586 23.40 11.51 6.21
CA LEU A 586 24.75 11.45 6.76
C LEU A 586 25.56 12.72 6.46
N SER A 587 25.39 13.34 5.30
CA SER A 587 26.08 14.58 4.93
C SER A 587 25.54 15.78 5.69
N ALA A 588 24.22 15.86 5.88
CA ALA A 588 23.61 16.94 6.64
C ALA A 588 23.93 16.84 8.14
N THR A 589 23.97 15.64 8.71
CA THR A 589 24.04 15.48 10.17
C THR A 589 25.42 15.09 10.72
N VAL A 590 26.22 14.32 9.97
CA VAL A 590 27.48 13.74 10.46
C VAL A 590 28.69 14.38 9.78
N HIS A 591 28.70 14.44 8.45
CA HIS A 591 29.89 14.83 7.67
C HIS A 591 29.86 16.32 7.29
N GLY A 592 30.53 17.17 8.05
CA GLY A 592 30.75 18.58 7.65
C GLY A 592 29.49 19.46 7.56
N ARG A 593 28.33 18.96 7.99
CA ARG A 593 27.01 19.64 7.99
C ARG A 593 26.71 20.35 6.66
N ASN A 594 26.74 19.59 5.57
CA ASN A 594 26.35 20.12 4.27
C ASN A 594 24.84 20.35 4.25
N GLU A 595 24.43 21.59 4.04
CA GLU A 595 23.02 21.96 3.90
C GLU A 595 22.57 21.96 2.43
N TYR A 596 23.49 21.98 1.47
CA TYR A 596 23.19 22.27 0.07
C TYR A 596 23.64 21.15 -0.87
N PHE A 597 22.72 20.71 -1.70
CA PHE A 597 22.88 19.56 -2.59
C PHE A 597 22.36 19.90 -3.99
N GLY A 598 23.05 19.41 -5.00
CA GLY A 598 22.57 19.40 -6.39
C GLY A 598 22.35 17.96 -6.85
N ILE A 599 21.31 17.72 -7.64
CA ILE A 599 21.07 16.45 -8.30
C ILE A 599 21.03 16.69 -9.81
N GLY A 600 21.94 16.06 -10.55
CA GLY A 600 22.00 16.15 -12.00
C GLY A 600 22.02 14.78 -12.65
N ARG A 601 21.87 14.73 -13.98
CA ARG A 601 21.93 13.48 -14.73
C ARG A 601 23.37 13.02 -15.02
N LYS A 602 23.61 11.71 -15.03
CA LYS A 602 24.92 11.07 -15.28
C LYS A 602 25.47 11.38 -16.68
N ASP A 603 24.59 11.64 -17.65
CA ASP A 603 24.90 11.87 -19.07
C ASP A 603 24.93 13.36 -19.47
N SER A 604 24.67 14.28 -18.54
CA SER A 604 24.59 15.71 -18.83
C SER A 604 25.69 16.50 -18.14
N SER A 605 26.34 17.40 -18.88
CA SER A 605 27.24 18.43 -18.33
C SER A 605 26.51 19.73 -17.96
N GLN A 606 25.17 19.72 -17.96
CA GLN A 606 24.32 20.88 -17.66
C GLN A 606 24.19 21.12 -16.15
N SER A 607 23.48 22.20 -15.77
CA SER A 607 23.09 22.48 -14.39
C SER A 607 22.33 21.28 -13.78
N PRO A 608 22.46 21.05 -12.45
CA PRO A 608 21.59 20.14 -11.73
C PRO A 608 20.11 20.35 -12.06
N ASP A 609 19.39 19.26 -12.32
CA ASP A 609 17.93 19.27 -12.53
C ASP A 609 17.20 19.68 -11.24
N TRP A 610 17.77 19.33 -10.08
CA TRP A 610 17.25 19.73 -8.77
C TRP A 610 18.33 20.36 -7.90
N TYR A 611 17.94 21.39 -7.18
CA TYR A 611 18.71 21.90 -6.04
C TYR A 611 17.93 21.64 -4.77
N ILE A 612 18.63 21.21 -3.71
CA ILE A 612 18.04 20.85 -2.42
C ILE A 612 18.80 21.55 -1.30
N ARG A 613 18.05 22.16 -0.39
CA ARG A 613 18.51 22.69 0.88
C ARG A 613 17.93 21.87 2.02
N ALA A 614 18.80 21.23 2.79
CA ALA A 614 18.45 20.53 4.02
C ALA A 614 18.33 21.51 5.20
N HIS A 615 17.31 21.31 6.03
CA HIS A 615 17.06 22.10 7.24
C HIS A 615 17.35 21.26 8.48
N LEU A 616 18.24 21.76 9.33
CA LEU A 616 18.60 21.17 10.61
C LEU A 616 18.01 22.00 11.77
N PRO A 617 17.80 21.40 12.95
CA PRO A 617 18.02 19.99 13.32
C PRO A 617 16.95 19.02 12.76
N LEU A 618 17.27 17.71 12.79
CA LEU A 618 16.33 16.64 12.43
C LEU A 618 15.07 16.64 13.32
N ARG A 619 13.97 16.13 12.77
CA ARG A 619 12.68 15.97 13.47
C ARG A 619 12.31 14.49 13.60
N ILE A 620 11.40 14.20 14.54
CA ILE A 620 10.77 12.89 14.68
C ILE A 620 9.44 12.92 13.92
N SER A 621 9.25 12.00 12.97
CA SER A 621 7.97 11.81 12.26
C SER A 621 6.87 11.32 13.22
N PRO A 622 5.58 11.46 12.87
CA PRO A 622 4.47 10.95 13.69
C PRO A 622 4.56 9.44 14.00
N VAL A 623 5.31 8.68 13.20
CA VAL A 623 5.54 7.24 13.37
C VAL A 623 6.88 6.93 14.05
N GLY A 624 7.59 7.93 14.58
CA GLY A 624 8.82 7.74 15.36
C GLY A 624 10.14 7.68 14.57
N SER A 625 10.11 7.74 13.24
CA SER A 625 11.32 7.71 12.39
C SER A 625 11.93 9.10 12.17
N PRO A 626 13.26 9.22 11.93
CA PRO A 626 13.91 10.50 11.69
C PRO A 626 13.44 11.14 10.39
N LEU A 627 13.29 12.46 10.40
CA LEU A 627 12.77 13.26 9.30
C LEU A 627 13.71 14.43 9.03
N LEU A 628 14.21 14.50 7.78
CA LEU A 628 15.01 15.61 7.28
C LEU A 628 14.12 16.53 6.45
N ILE A 629 13.94 17.77 6.92
CA ILE A 629 13.14 18.78 6.23
C ILE A 629 13.95 19.35 5.07
N LEU A 630 13.33 19.47 3.90
CA LEU A 630 13.98 19.92 2.68
C LEU A 630 13.22 21.09 2.04
N SER A 631 13.98 22.04 1.47
CA SER A 631 13.50 22.93 0.42
C SER A 631 14.12 22.49 -0.89
N ALA A 632 13.31 22.25 -1.91
CA ALA A 632 13.78 21.80 -3.21
C ALA A 632 13.30 22.75 -4.31
N VAL A 633 14.07 22.89 -5.38
CA VAL A 633 13.64 23.58 -6.61
C VAL A 633 13.89 22.68 -7.80
N ASP A 634 12.86 22.50 -8.61
CA ASP A 634 12.92 21.81 -9.90
C ASP A 634 13.35 22.82 -10.96
N HIS A 635 14.61 22.73 -11.37
CA HIS A 635 15.20 23.67 -12.33
C HIS A 635 14.58 23.52 -13.72
N ARG A 636 14.27 22.30 -14.14
CA ARG A 636 13.62 22.01 -15.43
C ARG A 636 12.21 22.58 -15.49
N LEU A 637 11.44 22.44 -14.40
CA LEU A 637 10.12 23.08 -14.31
C LEU A 637 10.23 24.61 -14.35
N ALA A 638 11.24 25.18 -13.68
CA ALA A 638 11.48 26.63 -13.73
C ALA A 638 11.74 27.11 -15.17
N GLU A 639 12.61 26.43 -15.92
CA GLU A 639 12.89 26.74 -17.33
C GLU A 639 11.63 26.66 -18.19
N ASN A 640 10.87 25.57 -18.08
CA ASN A 640 9.60 25.39 -18.80
C ASN A 640 8.59 26.52 -18.50
N LEU A 641 8.49 26.96 -17.24
CA LEU A 641 7.59 28.04 -16.85
C LEU A 641 8.05 29.41 -17.37
N ILE A 642 9.36 29.63 -17.46
CA ILE A 642 9.94 30.84 -18.06
C ILE A 642 9.63 30.89 -19.56
N GLU A 643 9.83 29.78 -20.27
CA GLU A 643 9.51 29.67 -21.71
C GLU A 643 8.02 29.90 -22.00
N GLN A 644 7.14 29.45 -21.10
CA GLN A 644 5.70 29.68 -21.18
C GLN A 644 5.27 31.11 -20.75
N GLY A 645 6.21 31.96 -20.31
CA GLY A 645 5.91 33.31 -19.80
C GLY A 645 5.17 33.32 -18.46
N ARG A 646 5.17 32.21 -17.73
CA ARG A 646 4.48 32.03 -16.42
C ARG A 646 5.37 32.33 -15.22
N LEU A 647 6.69 32.41 -15.43
CA LEU A 647 7.68 32.74 -14.43
C LEU A 647 8.67 33.78 -14.99
N ASN A 648 8.91 34.86 -14.27
CA ASN A 648 9.91 35.85 -14.66
C ASN A 648 11.32 35.31 -14.39
N LYS A 649 12.21 35.44 -15.37
CA LYS A 649 13.58 34.90 -15.31
C LYS A 649 14.43 35.56 -14.22
N ASP A 650 14.33 36.88 -14.06
CA ASP A 650 15.12 37.64 -13.09
C ASP A 650 14.64 37.36 -11.66
N ASP A 651 13.32 37.27 -11.46
CA ASP A 651 12.73 36.89 -10.18
C ASP A 651 13.16 35.47 -9.77
N ALA A 652 13.11 34.51 -10.70
CA ALA A 652 13.54 33.14 -10.45
C ALA A 652 15.03 33.06 -10.06
N PHE A 653 15.89 33.84 -10.73
CA PHE A 653 17.31 33.93 -10.39
C PHE A 653 17.53 34.56 -9.01
N ASN A 654 16.82 35.65 -8.70
CA ASN A 654 16.91 36.33 -7.42
C ASN A 654 16.42 35.45 -6.26
N ASP A 655 15.35 34.68 -6.47
CA ASP A 655 14.85 33.70 -5.50
C ASP A 655 15.89 32.60 -5.24
N TYR A 656 16.48 32.05 -6.31
CA TYR A 656 17.56 31.07 -6.20
C TYR A 656 18.74 31.62 -5.40
N VAL A 657 19.24 32.80 -5.74
CA VAL A 657 20.32 33.47 -5.02
C VAL A 657 19.92 33.72 -3.56
N ARG A 658 18.73 34.23 -3.27
CA ARG A 658 18.29 34.48 -1.88
C ARG A 658 18.27 33.20 -1.02
N ILE A 659 17.88 32.06 -1.60
CA ILE A 659 17.68 30.80 -0.87
C ILE A 659 18.96 29.95 -0.80
N TYR A 660 19.80 30.00 -1.85
CA TYR A 660 21.02 29.18 -2.01
C TYR A 660 22.34 29.94 -1.90
N ALA A 661 22.38 31.26 -2.06
CA ALA A 661 23.66 31.97 -1.96
C ALA A 661 24.19 31.93 -0.53
N GLN A 662 25.38 31.35 -0.36
CA GLN A 662 26.10 31.37 0.90
C GLN A 662 27.08 32.57 0.98
N PRO A 663 27.41 33.05 2.20
CA PRO A 663 28.35 34.14 2.44
C PRO A 663 29.84 33.78 2.31
N SER A 664 30.24 32.51 2.09
CA SER A 664 31.66 32.11 2.04
C SER A 664 31.94 30.95 1.08
N ASN A 665 33.09 31.02 0.41
CA ASN A 665 33.59 30.07 -0.61
C ASN A 665 33.97 28.66 -0.08
N GLU A 666 33.60 28.28 1.15
CA GLU A 666 34.16 27.08 1.82
C GLU A 666 33.22 25.87 1.90
N THR A 667 31.91 26.03 1.67
CA THR A 667 30.95 24.91 1.63
C THR A 667 30.88 24.30 0.23
N LYS A 668 31.35 23.06 0.11
CA LYS A 668 31.28 22.32 -1.16
C LYS A 668 29.85 21.86 -1.41
N ASN A 669 29.20 22.39 -2.45
CA ASN A 669 27.97 21.81 -2.99
C ASN A 669 28.23 20.35 -3.36
N MET A 670 27.51 19.42 -2.74
CA MET A 670 27.58 18.01 -3.13
C MET A 670 26.64 17.79 -4.32
N ILE A 671 27.21 17.42 -5.47
CA ILE A 671 26.44 17.05 -6.65
C ILE A 671 26.32 15.53 -6.69
N LEU A 672 25.08 15.05 -6.71
CA LEU A 672 24.74 13.65 -6.89
C LEU A 672 24.28 13.42 -8.34
N THR A 673 24.71 12.33 -8.96
CA THR A 673 24.41 12.03 -10.36
C THR A 673 23.47 10.84 -10.52
N PHE A 674 22.43 11.01 -11.33
CA PHE A 674 21.29 10.11 -11.45
C PHE A 674 21.10 9.61 -12.89
N THR A 675 20.53 8.41 -13.08
CA THR A 675 19.89 8.03 -14.35
C THR A 675 18.52 8.73 -14.46
N PRO A 676 17.91 8.80 -15.66
CA PRO A 676 16.57 9.36 -15.81
C PRO A 676 15.52 8.68 -14.92
N GLU A 677 15.58 7.37 -14.74
CA GLU A 677 14.65 6.60 -13.91
C GLU A 677 14.84 6.89 -12.42
N GLU A 678 16.09 6.98 -11.96
CA GLU A 678 16.43 7.38 -10.59
C GLU A 678 15.89 8.80 -10.30
N GLU A 679 16.03 9.73 -11.25
CA GLU A 679 15.59 11.13 -11.12
C GLU A 679 14.07 11.22 -10.99
N GLN A 680 13.35 10.50 -11.86
CA GLN A 680 11.88 10.44 -11.84
C GLN A 680 11.37 9.90 -10.50
N LEU A 681 12.00 8.87 -9.95
CA LEU A 681 11.60 8.29 -8.68
C LEU A 681 11.84 9.26 -7.50
N LEU A 682 12.99 9.94 -7.48
CA LEU A 682 13.27 10.95 -6.45
C LEU A 682 12.32 12.15 -6.57
N ARG A 683 12.07 12.64 -7.79
CA ARG A 683 11.06 13.67 -8.08
C ARG A 683 9.70 13.28 -7.53
N TYR A 684 9.25 12.05 -7.78
CA TYR A 684 7.99 11.52 -7.29
C TYR A 684 7.94 11.56 -5.75
N ILE A 685 8.99 11.08 -5.05
CA ILE A 685 9.07 11.12 -3.58
C ILE A 685 9.00 12.55 -3.04
N LEU A 686 9.79 13.48 -3.60
CA LEU A 686 9.82 14.87 -3.14
C LEU A 686 8.46 15.56 -3.32
N ARG A 687 7.83 15.35 -4.47
CA ARG A 687 6.50 15.88 -4.78
C ARG A 687 5.43 15.25 -3.89
N LEU A 688 5.45 13.94 -3.74
CA LEU A 688 4.53 13.21 -2.85
C LEU A 688 4.65 13.67 -1.40
N ASN A 689 5.88 13.84 -0.89
CA ASN A 689 6.07 14.29 0.49
C ASN A 689 5.63 15.74 0.69
N SER A 690 5.69 16.58 -0.36
CA SER A 690 5.20 17.96 -0.30
C SER A 690 3.68 18.05 -0.10
N THR A 691 2.91 17.08 -0.60
CA THR A 691 1.44 17.05 -0.42
C THR A 691 1.06 16.71 1.03
N LYS A 692 1.96 16.07 1.78
CA LYS A 692 1.73 15.54 3.14
C LYS A 692 1.97 16.54 4.26
N ILE A 693 2.57 17.69 3.96
CA ILE A 693 3.06 18.63 4.97
C ILE A 693 2.41 20.01 4.90
N VAL A 694 2.32 20.65 6.06
CA VAL A 694 2.26 22.11 6.15
C VAL A 694 3.71 22.63 6.22
N PRO A 695 4.14 23.50 5.28
CA PRO A 695 5.49 24.05 5.28
C PRO A 695 5.83 24.77 6.59
N THR A 696 7.11 24.75 6.97
CA THR A 696 7.60 25.44 8.16
C THR A 696 7.44 26.95 8.05
N THR A 697 7.48 27.65 9.18
CA THR A 697 7.48 29.11 9.23
C THR A 697 8.61 29.70 8.39
N TRP A 698 9.78 29.07 8.38
CA TRP A 698 10.89 29.49 7.52
C TRP A 698 10.56 29.29 6.03
N GLN A 699 10.04 28.12 5.64
CA GLN A 699 9.73 27.83 4.24
C GLN A 699 8.65 28.78 3.70
N LYS A 700 7.60 29.05 4.49
CA LYS A 700 6.54 30.00 4.11
C LYS A 700 7.06 31.42 3.89
N LYS A 701 8.06 31.83 4.67
CA LYS A 701 8.63 33.19 4.59
C LYS A 701 9.59 33.35 3.42
N ASN A 702 10.34 32.31 3.06
CA ASN A 702 11.49 32.44 2.16
C ASN A 702 11.27 31.80 0.78
N LEU A 703 10.47 30.75 0.68
CA LEU A 703 10.20 30.08 -0.59
C LEU A 703 9.04 30.79 -1.31
N PRO A 704 9.16 31.06 -2.62
CA PRO A 704 8.07 31.62 -3.42
C PRO A 704 7.02 30.54 -3.73
N LEU A 705 6.40 29.94 -2.72
CA LEU A 705 5.43 28.85 -2.87
C LEU A 705 4.16 29.34 -3.56
N GLY A 706 3.57 28.51 -4.41
CA GLY A 706 2.35 28.84 -5.14
C GLY A 706 2.08 27.84 -6.25
N GLU A 707 0.99 28.05 -6.97
CA GLU A 707 0.57 27.16 -8.06
C GLU A 707 1.64 27.05 -9.16
N ASN A 708 2.23 28.19 -9.56
CA ASN A 708 3.26 28.27 -10.61
C ASN A 708 4.69 28.19 -10.07
N SER A 709 4.89 27.72 -8.83
CA SER A 709 6.22 27.73 -8.25
C SER A 709 7.01 26.47 -8.63
N PRO A 710 8.26 26.59 -9.11
CA PRO A 710 9.16 25.46 -9.19
C PRO A 710 9.69 25.02 -7.81
N TRP A 711 9.37 25.76 -6.75
CA TRP A 711 9.82 25.49 -5.39
C TRP A 711 8.86 24.59 -4.64
N LEU A 712 9.44 23.61 -3.95
CA LEU A 712 8.74 22.70 -3.06
C LEU A 712 9.27 22.80 -1.64
N ALA A 713 8.35 22.95 -0.70
CA ALA A 713 8.57 22.55 0.68
C ALA A 713 8.31 21.06 0.78
N THR A 714 9.28 20.28 1.26
CA THR A 714 9.16 18.82 1.35
C THR A 714 10.01 18.26 2.48
N PHE A 715 10.10 16.94 2.57
CA PHE A 715 10.94 16.22 3.51
C PHE A 715 11.34 14.86 2.94
N ILE A 716 12.34 14.24 3.57
CA ILE A 716 12.63 12.81 3.40
C ILE A 716 12.73 12.14 4.76
N SER A 717 12.40 10.86 4.80
CA SER A 717 12.53 10.01 5.96
C SER A 717 12.97 8.63 5.48
N PRO A 718 13.87 7.94 6.19
CA PRO A 718 14.28 6.58 5.86
C PRO A 718 13.20 5.60 6.33
N LEU A 719 12.00 5.83 5.84
CA LEU A 719 10.85 4.96 5.98
C LEU A 719 10.82 4.06 4.76
N TYR A 720 10.10 2.95 4.87
CA TYR A 720 9.96 1.90 3.87
C TYR A 720 11.09 0.85 3.91
N ASP A 721 10.80 -0.23 4.65
CA ASP A 721 11.60 -1.45 4.74
C ASP A 721 11.07 -2.50 3.76
N ASP A 722 11.94 -3.15 3.01
CA ASP A 722 11.54 -4.24 2.10
C ASP A 722 11.20 -5.54 2.85
N HIS A 723 11.60 -5.69 4.11
CA HIS A 723 11.31 -6.85 4.93
C HIS A 723 11.25 -6.49 6.42
N PRO A 724 10.05 -6.40 7.05
CA PRO A 724 9.95 -6.11 8.48
C PRO A 724 10.69 -7.18 9.27
N MET A 725 11.87 -6.82 9.76
CA MET A 725 12.72 -7.68 10.58
C MET A 725 12.24 -7.62 12.03
N ASP A 726 12.19 -8.77 12.70
CA ASP A 726 12.16 -8.77 14.16
C ASP A 726 13.56 -8.48 14.74
N GLN A 727 13.60 -7.95 15.95
CA GLN A 727 14.84 -7.56 16.60
C GLN A 727 15.78 -8.74 16.86
N ALA A 728 15.24 -9.94 17.10
CA ALA A 728 16.02 -11.15 17.31
C ALA A 728 16.83 -11.54 16.06
N SER A 729 16.23 -11.39 14.88
CA SER A 729 16.87 -11.64 13.60
C SER A 729 17.95 -10.59 13.29
N LEU A 730 17.72 -9.33 13.67
CA LEU A 730 18.71 -8.26 13.49
C LEU A 730 19.93 -8.46 14.41
N GLU A 731 19.69 -8.77 15.69
CA GLU A 731 20.75 -9.05 16.67
C GLU A 731 21.53 -10.32 16.33
N ALA A 732 20.86 -11.35 15.81
CA ALA A 732 21.51 -12.56 15.32
C ALA A 732 22.47 -12.24 14.16
N CYS A 733 22.04 -11.40 13.20
CA CYS A 733 22.89 -10.98 12.08
C CYS A 733 24.11 -10.13 12.52
N GLN A 734 23.93 -9.24 13.49
CA GLN A 734 25.03 -8.47 14.09
C GLN A 734 26.03 -9.38 14.83
N LYS A 735 25.54 -10.44 15.51
CA LYS A 735 26.38 -11.42 16.23
C LYS A 735 27.07 -12.43 15.30
N THR A 736 26.46 -12.81 14.16
CA THR A 736 27.04 -13.78 13.23
C THR A 736 28.11 -13.22 12.31
N GLU A 737 28.16 -11.89 12.08
CA GLU A 737 29.05 -11.31 11.06
C GLU A 737 30.12 -10.33 11.57
N GLY A 738 30.36 -10.24 12.88
CA GLY A 738 31.54 -9.53 13.40
C GLY A 738 31.63 -8.06 12.96
N ILE A 739 30.51 -7.37 12.77
CA ILE A 739 30.47 -5.92 12.55
C ILE A 739 30.69 -5.26 13.90
N ASN A 740 31.95 -5.08 14.27
CA ASN A 740 32.33 -4.20 15.36
C ASN A 740 32.34 -2.75 14.81
N PRO A 741 31.55 -1.81 15.36
CA PRO A 741 31.51 -0.40 14.92
C PRO A 741 32.87 0.32 15.02
N LYS A 742 33.84 -0.30 15.70
CA LYS A 742 35.23 0.18 15.77
C LYS A 742 36.03 -0.36 14.58
N GLY A 743 36.06 0.41 13.50
CA GLY A 743 36.73 0.08 12.24
C GLY A 743 38.18 -0.45 12.37
N LYS A 744 38.32 -1.77 12.36
CA LYS A 744 39.62 -2.48 12.31
C LYS A 744 39.63 -3.64 11.31
N SER A 745 38.99 -3.47 10.15
CA SER A 745 39.08 -4.45 9.04
C SER A 745 39.63 -3.78 7.78
N CYS A 746 40.50 -4.48 7.07
CA CYS A 746 41.05 -4.01 5.79
C CYS A 746 39.93 -3.70 4.79
N ALA A 747 39.90 -2.50 4.23
CA ALA A 747 38.83 -2.09 3.30
C ALA A 747 38.77 -2.93 2.02
N SER A 748 39.89 -3.56 1.64
CA SER A 748 40.03 -4.39 0.43
C SER A 748 39.72 -5.87 0.69
N CYS A 749 40.44 -6.54 1.60
CA CYS A 749 40.32 -7.99 1.83
C CYS A 749 39.50 -8.37 3.07
N LYS A 750 38.93 -7.38 3.77
CA LYS A 750 38.10 -7.53 4.98
C LYS A 750 38.75 -8.24 6.17
N LYS A 751 40.03 -8.62 6.10
CA LYS A 751 40.78 -9.19 7.23
C LYS A 751 40.87 -8.18 8.39
N ILE A 752 40.53 -8.65 9.58
CA ILE A 752 40.71 -7.93 10.84
C ILE A 752 42.18 -8.09 11.26
N SER A 753 42.85 -6.98 11.54
CA SER A 753 44.26 -6.96 11.97
C SER A 753 44.51 -5.77 12.89
N GLU A 754 45.42 -5.93 13.85
CA GLU A 754 45.83 -4.83 14.73
C GLU A 754 46.76 -3.83 14.01
N ASN A 755 47.43 -4.27 12.94
CA ASN A 755 48.44 -3.50 12.21
C ASN A 755 47.93 -3.00 10.85
N LEU A 756 46.81 -2.25 10.86
CA LEU A 756 46.27 -1.67 9.64
C LEU A 756 46.87 -0.29 9.35
N LYS A 757 47.29 -0.08 8.11
CA LYS A 757 47.82 1.18 7.59
C LYS A 757 46.68 2.03 7.05
N ARG A 758 46.60 3.28 7.47
CA ARG A 758 45.62 4.25 6.95
C ARG A 758 46.02 4.73 5.55
N CYS A 759 45.04 5.05 4.71
CA CYS A 759 45.30 5.73 3.46
C CYS A 759 46.06 7.04 3.71
N SER A 760 47.15 7.26 2.99
CA SER A 760 47.99 8.45 3.14
C SER A 760 47.28 9.77 2.78
N ARG A 761 46.21 9.71 1.97
CA ARG A 761 45.47 10.89 1.48
C ARG A 761 44.27 11.25 2.38
N CYS A 762 43.35 10.32 2.63
CA CYS A 762 42.14 10.60 3.41
C CYS A 762 42.22 10.17 4.88
N ARG A 763 43.18 9.32 5.24
CA ARG A 763 43.35 8.69 6.57
C ARG A 763 42.12 7.98 7.17
N THR A 764 41.00 7.89 6.45
CA THR A 764 39.71 7.34 6.92
C THR A 764 39.56 5.85 6.69
N VAL A 765 40.05 5.32 5.57
CA VAL A 765 40.09 3.87 5.30
C VAL A 765 41.43 3.26 5.68
N VAL A 766 41.36 2.02 6.15
CA VAL A 766 42.49 1.25 6.68
C VAL A 766 42.72 -0.02 5.85
N TYR A 767 43.99 -0.38 5.62
CA TYR A 767 44.41 -1.51 4.79
C TYR A 767 45.45 -2.35 5.51
N CYS A 768 45.40 -3.68 5.34
CA CYS A 768 46.43 -4.56 5.89
C CYS A 768 47.74 -4.48 5.10
N SER A 769 47.72 -4.01 3.85
CA SER A 769 48.90 -3.92 3.00
C SER A 769 48.73 -2.86 1.89
N VAL A 770 49.85 -2.48 1.27
CA VAL A 770 49.85 -1.52 0.14
C VAL A 770 49.18 -2.12 -1.09
N GLU A 771 49.26 -3.45 -1.27
CA GLU A 771 48.60 -4.19 -2.34
C GLU A 771 47.08 -4.13 -2.18
N CYS A 772 46.58 -4.30 -0.96
CA CYS A 772 45.17 -4.12 -0.64
C CYS A 772 44.70 -2.69 -0.92
N GLN A 773 45.52 -1.69 -0.58
CA GLN A 773 45.22 -0.30 -0.91
C GLN A 773 45.17 -0.05 -2.42
N ARG A 774 46.12 -0.60 -3.19
CA ARG A 774 46.15 -0.49 -4.66
C ARG A 774 44.98 -1.21 -5.33
N GLY A 775 44.63 -2.40 -4.85
CA GLY A 775 43.48 -3.16 -5.35
C GLY A 775 42.14 -2.47 -5.08
N HIS A 776 41.99 -1.83 -3.93
CA HIS A 776 40.79 -1.06 -3.60
C HIS A 776 40.80 0.37 -4.18
N TRP A 777 41.91 0.82 -4.78
CA TRP A 777 42.07 2.21 -5.21
C TRP A 777 41.06 2.60 -6.30
N THR A 778 40.69 1.69 -7.19
CA THR A 778 39.68 1.93 -8.24
C THR A 778 38.33 2.34 -7.65
N LEU A 779 37.93 1.73 -6.54
CA LEU A 779 36.69 2.04 -5.81
C LEU A 779 36.86 3.23 -4.86
N HIS A 780 37.99 3.31 -4.17
CA HIS A 780 38.22 4.34 -3.18
C HIS A 780 38.51 5.73 -3.77
N LYS A 781 39.12 5.80 -4.97
CA LYS A 781 39.57 7.06 -5.59
C LYS A 781 38.44 8.08 -5.74
N THR A 782 37.21 7.64 -6.03
CA THR A 782 36.03 8.49 -6.22
C THR A 782 35.58 9.17 -4.92
N VAL A 783 35.90 8.58 -3.76
CA VAL A 783 35.52 9.07 -2.43
C VAL A 783 36.72 9.48 -1.57
N CYS A 784 37.95 9.41 -2.10
CA CYS A 784 39.20 9.72 -1.38
C CYS A 784 39.46 11.24 -1.33
N ILE A 785 38.94 11.90 -0.30
CA ILE A 785 39.09 13.35 -0.09
C ILE A 785 40.26 13.61 0.87
N ASN A 786 41.11 14.59 0.54
CA ASN A 786 42.29 14.94 1.33
C ASN A 786 41.84 15.63 2.64
N THR A 787 41.96 14.95 3.77
CA THR A 787 41.76 15.55 5.09
C THR A 787 43.06 16.21 5.53
N CYS A 788 43.43 17.33 4.90
CA CYS A 788 44.47 18.18 5.44
C CYS A 788 43.83 19.14 6.44
N GLN A 789 44.01 18.89 7.73
CA GLN A 789 44.67 19.84 8.63
C GLN A 789 45.06 19.14 9.96
N LYS A 790 46.10 19.69 10.57
CA LYS A 790 46.75 19.26 11.82
C LYS A 790 45.79 19.24 13.00
#